data_AF-E3NDC0-F1
#
_entry.id   AF-E3NDC0-F1
#
_cell.length_a   1.000
_cell.length_b   1.000
_cell.length_c   1.000
_cell.angle_alpha   90.00
_cell.angle_beta   90.00
_cell.angle_gamma   90.00
#
_symmetry.space_group_name_H-M   'P 1'
#
loop_
_entity.id
_entity.type
_entity.pdbx_description
1 polymer ?
#
loop_
_entity_poly.entity_id
_entity_poly.type
_entity_poly.pdbx_seq_one_letter_code
_entity_poly.pdbx_strand_id
1 'polypeptide(L)'
;MKVFAFLSVATATAIYATTSHRRYYASDNHRDYPNFFADPRTSSGSRSANSHSSSDSSPDSPPPGSPSDSSQPTNIRSVRSASFPEHSDDFSNPHIRTIRNVIEESADYLKHTTILAHLVNGIALQSGLMNGSIPPSDAVGELLNFGSVAVSTIVSFKKDKINALIEKLKSVKSDIKPVYADHEKEVLKWHDLILDVSNISDVKNLPDFEPYFEALKDFHANFDFEKFEKPGNAFRSRKNDLEIIQNLSPTDSDSFDKLTSLKSNLKKAISYVTEFKSCSDELNKEYKSLVKGLTVFAPVETTIRISKERSAFTTTLSEKVANGISENINIALGVSNDSKSAQKDVLILNNLVESITNTGSIKRKYTNGFPNGLADSKLLLNDVRDRWIKEVVNIKGANPNVLTDGLEPLFQLQKLLEEIDEKLSPISTATNMNKALSDFDNLQKGLSDLKQDSASLVKDLFSTLEKTINFGSIIPREQTRVENIIKTVKDLQKLPDAASRALDGLDVVKLNEEVDKLFDSLGFKKFDDASGSQKEFKSVFTKIIGNKGLEGIREFIKKLIEKFQTIPSADDKLKDKVKEILDNKDIINTSPVIKKEIDDVHSLLKPLKANSVKVSQAIKAYRQLRDIRLKDIPVFETVASAISDVAQDLSGVSTIPDEMKKDVSQATTEINKLPDSLAKSVVIGHSVNSLRSAFALRDLKAEVEKLKTIDSAVQAVIQKIWGNYKEDMAELEKTLGDIERFEKNLNVSNLTTIGAYGTPLTALASLTSVNMNAKEKSKALEALLNDGALKMDPTVKENIEKSKDTLDQLADLDLGFASHTTQFQSAPGVFSDLQNFLTKLLQVPMSPRQPSGQVPG
;
A
#
# COMPACT_ATOMS: atom_id res chain seq x y z
N MET A 1 -27.65 60.55 8.07
CA MET A 1 -27.37 61.78 8.83
C MET A 1 -26.21 61.48 9.78
N LYS A 2 -25.06 62.16 9.62
CA LYS A 2 -23.79 62.13 10.40
C LYS A 2 -23.04 60.76 10.44
N VAL A 3 -21.93 60.48 9.73
CA VAL A 3 -20.65 61.15 9.34
C VAL A 3 -19.52 61.04 10.40
N PHE A 4 -18.31 60.68 9.89
CA PHE A 4 -16.93 60.66 10.44
C PHE A 4 -16.42 59.31 11.01
N ALA A 5 -15.18 58.86 10.79
CA ALA A 5 -14.11 59.12 9.81
C ALA A 5 -12.95 58.12 10.02
N PHE A 6 -12.18 57.94 8.94
CA PHE A 6 -10.85 57.32 8.78
C PHE A 6 -9.91 57.25 10.01
N LEU A 7 -9.19 56.12 10.15
CA LEU A 7 -7.73 56.15 10.01
C LEU A 7 -7.15 54.77 9.64
N SER A 8 -6.29 54.81 8.64
CA SER A 8 -5.44 53.79 8.06
C SER A 8 -4.31 53.34 8.99
N VAL A 9 -4.04 52.03 9.05
CA VAL A 9 -2.71 51.48 9.34
C VAL A 9 -2.40 50.41 8.30
N ALA A 10 -1.56 50.81 7.34
CA ALA A 10 -0.83 49.90 6.49
C ALA A 10 0.16 49.12 7.37
N THR A 11 0.07 47.80 7.35
CA THR A 11 1.19 46.93 7.70
C THR A 11 1.46 46.03 6.51
N ALA A 12 2.47 46.46 5.75
CA ALA A 12 3.17 45.61 4.82
C ALA A 12 3.68 44.39 5.58
N THR A 13 3.35 43.19 5.11
CA THR A 13 4.10 41.99 5.47
C THR A 13 4.48 41.30 4.18
N ALA A 14 5.79 41.22 3.98
CA ALA A 14 6.47 40.84 2.77
C ALA A 14 5.96 39.51 2.22
N ILE A 15 5.42 39.58 1.00
CA ILE A 15 5.27 38.45 0.10
C ILE A 15 6.69 38.04 -0.29
N TYR A 16 7.21 36.97 0.32
CA TYR A 16 8.33 36.23 -0.27
C TYR A 16 7.77 35.45 -1.46
N ALA A 17 7.65 36.15 -2.59
CA ALA A 17 7.45 35.53 -3.88
C ALA A 17 8.79 34.90 -4.29
N THR A 18 8.98 33.62 -3.98
CA THR A 18 9.90 32.78 -4.75
C THR A 18 9.25 32.54 -6.11
N THR A 19 9.40 33.54 -6.96
CA THR A 19 9.10 33.50 -8.39
C THR A 19 10.05 32.50 -9.04
N SER A 20 9.67 31.21 -9.05
CA SER A 20 10.23 30.29 -10.04
C SER A 20 9.65 30.67 -11.41
N HIS A 21 10.31 31.63 -12.06
CA HIS A 21 10.20 31.86 -13.50
C HIS A 21 10.53 30.55 -14.21
N ARG A 22 9.52 29.79 -14.65
CA ARG A 22 9.74 28.81 -15.70
C ARG A 22 9.73 29.55 -17.03
N ARG A 23 10.94 29.90 -17.44
CA ARG A 23 11.30 30.12 -18.84
C ARG A 23 10.77 28.95 -19.66
N TYR A 24 9.91 29.26 -20.63
CA TYR A 24 9.82 28.47 -21.84
C TYR A 24 11.23 28.41 -22.44
N TYR A 25 11.87 27.25 -22.40
CA TYR A 25 12.95 26.96 -23.35
C TYR A 25 12.28 26.31 -24.56
N ALA A 26 11.84 27.18 -25.47
CA ALA A 26 11.91 26.85 -26.89
C ALA A 26 13.39 26.58 -27.20
N SER A 27 13.70 25.38 -27.67
CA SER A 27 14.94 25.17 -28.38
C SER A 27 14.82 25.91 -29.71
N ASP A 28 15.49 27.06 -29.80
CA ASP A 28 15.75 27.76 -31.04
C ASP A 28 16.44 26.81 -32.02
N ASN A 29 15.67 26.31 -32.98
CA ASN A 29 16.17 26.07 -34.32
C ASN A 29 15.41 27.05 -35.23
N HIS A 30 15.90 28.28 -35.28
CA HIS A 30 15.56 29.22 -36.34
C HIS A 30 16.02 28.62 -37.68
N ARG A 31 15.07 28.04 -38.40
CA ARG A 31 15.01 28.14 -39.86
C ARG A 31 13.66 28.74 -40.20
N ASP A 32 13.66 30.05 -40.44
CA ASP A 32 12.54 30.78 -40.99
C ASP A 32 12.05 30.10 -42.28
N TYR A 33 10.75 29.82 -42.36
CA TYR A 33 10.04 29.71 -43.63
C TYR A 33 8.82 30.64 -43.61
N PRO A 34 8.50 31.25 -44.76
CA PRO A 34 7.70 32.47 -44.82
C PRO A 34 6.20 32.19 -44.75
N ASN A 35 5.48 33.16 -44.19
CA ASN A 35 4.07 33.37 -44.44
C ASN A 35 3.82 33.45 -45.95
N PHE A 36 3.00 32.55 -46.48
CA PHE A 36 2.45 32.66 -47.82
C PHE A 36 1.10 33.37 -47.74
N PHE A 37 1.12 34.70 -47.90
CA PHE A 37 0.20 35.45 -48.75
C PHE A 37 0.91 36.77 -49.16
N ALA A 38 0.94 37.02 -50.48
CA ALA A 38 1.38 38.21 -51.21
C ALA A 38 2.85 38.29 -51.73
N ASP A 39 2.98 38.06 -53.05
CA ASP A 39 4.01 38.54 -54.00
C ASP A 39 3.65 40.01 -54.43
N PRO A 40 4.47 40.83 -55.13
CA PRO A 40 5.86 40.70 -55.61
C PRO A 40 6.80 41.93 -55.41
N ARG A 41 8.07 41.72 -55.83
CA ARG A 41 9.00 42.64 -56.56
C ARG A 41 10.23 43.25 -55.86
N THR A 42 11.36 43.05 -56.57
CA THR A 42 12.58 43.87 -56.75
C THR A 42 13.76 43.81 -55.75
N SER A 43 14.83 43.15 -56.22
CA SER A 43 16.22 43.63 -56.43
C SER A 43 17.06 44.25 -55.29
N SER A 44 18.28 43.68 -55.14
CA SER A 44 19.58 44.28 -54.71
C SER A 44 19.66 44.88 -53.29
N GLY A 45 20.70 44.72 -52.48
CA GLY A 45 22.08 44.24 -52.60
C GLY A 45 22.95 45.02 -51.59
N SER A 46 24.06 44.42 -51.13
CA SER A 46 25.25 45.06 -50.49
C SER A 46 25.17 45.37 -48.98
N ARG A 47 26.06 44.78 -48.15
CA ARG A 47 27.34 45.33 -47.58
C ARG A 47 27.07 46.43 -46.53
N SER A 48 27.74 46.58 -45.38
CA SER A 48 29.01 46.09 -44.78
C SER A 48 29.09 46.71 -43.37
N ALA A 49 29.58 45.97 -42.36
CA ALA A 49 30.86 46.20 -41.65
C ALA A 49 30.89 47.17 -40.44
N ASN A 50 31.70 46.74 -39.46
CA ASN A 50 32.48 47.52 -38.47
C ASN A 50 31.71 48.14 -37.27
N SER A 51 32.22 48.19 -36.03
CA SER A 51 33.59 47.94 -35.49
C SER A 51 33.61 48.08 -33.94
N HIS A 52 34.56 47.37 -33.31
CA HIS A 52 35.46 47.71 -32.17
C HIS A 52 34.93 48.44 -30.91
N SER A 53 35.25 48.04 -29.67
CA SER A 53 36.56 48.12 -28.94
C SER A 53 36.25 47.82 -27.43
N SER A 54 36.88 46.91 -26.66
CA SER A 54 38.25 46.72 -26.10
C SER A 54 38.54 47.38 -24.73
N SER A 55 39.03 46.56 -23.77
CA SER A 55 40.05 46.78 -22.68
C SER A 55 39.67 46.05 -21.36
N ASP A 56 40.39 44.98 -20.95
CA ASP A 56 41.60 44.88 -20.07
C ASP A 56 41.27 45.13 -18.58
N SER A 57 41.63 44.33 -17.54
CA SER A 57 42.89 43.64 -17.20
C SER A 57 42.68 42.54 -16.12
N SER A 58 43.58 41.55 -16.02
CA SER A 58 43.68 40.49 -14.97
C SER A 58 44.63 40.89 -13.81
N PRO A 59 45.14 40.00 -12.90
CA PRO A 59 44.64 38.75 -12.27
C PRO A 59 44.83 38.75 -10.72
N ASP A 60 44.28 37.75 -9.99
CA ASP A 60 44.96 37.16 -8.81
C ASP A 60 44.27 35.86 -8.33
N SER A 61 45.08 34.91 -7.89
CA SER A 61 44.72 33.53 -7.51
C SER A 61 44.19 33.43 -6.06
N PRO A 62 43.42 32.38 -5.68
CA PRO A 62 43.26 31.99 -4.28
C PRO A 62 43.74 30.55 -3.94
N PRO A 63 44.04 30.28 -2.65
CA PRO A 63 44.66 29.05 -2.13
C PRO A 63 43.64 27.95 -1.74
N PRO A 64 44.09 26.73 -1.31
CA PRO A 64 43.23 25.55 -1.14
C PRO A 64 42.78 25.28 0.31
N GLY A 65 41.61 24.63 0.49
CA GLY A 65 41.28 23.91 1.73
C GLY A 65 39.79 23.83 2.13
N SER A 66 39.14 22.70 1.75
CA SER A 66 38.07 21.93 2.46
C SER A 66 36.71 22.58 2.84
N PRO A 67 35.67 21.79 3.18
CA PRO A 67 35.15 20.54 2.59
C PRO A 67 33.68 20.69 2.12
N SER A 68 33.26 19.76 1.28
CA SER A 68 31.92 19.66 0.69
C SER A 68 30.80 19.57 1.72
N ASP A 69 29.85 20.51 1.63
CA ASP A 69 28.52 20.41 2.26
C ASP A 69 27.49 20.21 1.15
N SER A 70 27.16 18.95 0.87
CA SER A 70 26.13 18.56 -0.09
C SER A 70 24.84 18.21 0.65
N SER A 71 24.05 19.23 0.96
CA SER A 71 22.66 19.05 1.32
C SER A 71 21.82 20.15 0.69
N GLN A 72 21.36 19.91 -0.54
CA GLN A 72 20.14 20.50 -1.06
C GLN A 72 19.23 19.40 -1.61
N PRO A 73 17.91 19.46 -1.35
CA PRO A 73 16.98 18.42 -1.73
C PRO A 73 16.75 18.46 -3.24
N THR A 74 16.88 17.32 -3.89
CA THR A 74 16.54 17.12 -5.30
C THR A 74 15.06 17.43 -5.53
N ASN A 75 14.78 18.44 -6.35
CA ASN A 75 13.45 18.78 -6.83
C ASN A 75 12.81 17.59 -7.57
N ILE A 76 11.59 17.27 -7.17
CA ILE A 76 10.72 16.23 -7.72
C ILE A 76 10.40 16.58 -9.19
N ARG A 77 10.91 15.76 -10.11
CA ARG A 77 10.57 15.81 -11.54
C ARG A 77 9.45 14.78 -11.78
N SER A 78 8.21 15.27 -11.93
CA SER A 78 7.09 14.47 -12.41
C SER A 78 7.46 13.86 -13.76
N VAL A 79 7.33 12.54 -13.88
CA VAL A 79 7.54 11.76 -15.11
C VAL A 79 6.36 12.04 -16.05
N ARG A 80 6.39 13.18 -16.71
CA ARG A 80 5.70 13.39 -17.99
C ARG A 80 6.75 13.89 -18.96
N SER A 81 7.06 13.07 -19.96
CA SER A 81 8.10 13.23 -20.99
C SER A 81 9.51 12.80 -20.53
N ALA A 82 9.88 11.56 -20.86
CA ALA A 82 11.28 11.13 -20.85
C ALA A 82 12.07 11.99 -21.86
N SER A 83 12.84 12.94 -21.34
CA SER A 83 13.86 13.68 -22.08
C SER A 83 15.22 13.30 -21.51
N PHE A 84 16.01 12.60 -22.32
CA PHE A 84 17.32 12.04 -21.97
C PHE A 84 18.38 13.16 -21.80
N PRO A 85 19.29 13.07 -20.80
CA PRO A 85 20.45 13.96 -20.71
C PRO A 85 21.57 13.54 -21.68
N GLU A 86 22.21 14.50 -22.33
CA GLU A 86 23.39 14.31 -23.17
C GLU A 86 24.64 13.89 -22.37
N HIS A 87 25.30 12.86 -22.91
CA HIS A 87 26.73 12.51 -22.94
C HIS A 87 27.65 12.82 -21.73
N SER A 88 28.21 11.75 -21.15
CA SER A 88 29.58 11.75 -20.63
C SER A 88 30.36 10.57 -21.20
N ASP A 89 31.55 10.87 -21.72
CA ASP A 89 32.47 9.95 -22.39
C ASP A 89 33.15 9.02 -21.37
N ASP A 90 32.85 7.72 -21.45
CA ASP A 90 33.79 6.67 -21.02
C ASP A 90 33.58 5.42 -21.89
N PHE A 91 34.51 5.21 -22.83
CA PHE A 91 34.49 4.19 -23.87
C PHE A 91 35.56 3.13 -23.57
N SER A 92 35.23 2.09 -22.81
CA SER A 92 36.09 0.89 -22.78
C SER A 92 35.44 -0.43 -22.30
N ASN A 93 34.20 -0.43 -21.77
CA ASN A 93 33.60 -1.68 -21.26
C ASN A 93 32.59 -2.31 -22.26
N PRO A 94 32.88 -3.48 -22.86
CA PRO A 94 32.00 -4.12 -23.85
C PRO A 94 30.62 -4.51 -23.30
N HIS A 95 30.49 -4.79 -21.99
CA HIS A 95 29.18 -5.04 -21.37
C HIS A 95 28.31 -3.78 -21.32
N ILE A 96 28.90 -2.61 -21.01
CA ILE A 96 28.18 -1.33 -21.00
C ILE A 96 27.78 -0.94 -22.42
N ARG A 97 28.64 -1.17 -23.42
CA ARG A 97 28.32 -0.90 -24.83
C ARG A 97 27.18 -1.80 -25.35
N THR A 98 27.18 -3.08 -24.96
CA THR A 98 26.10 -4.01 -25.32
C THR A 98 24.78 -3.63 -24.66
N ILE A 99 24.81 -3.24 -23.38
CA ILE A 99 23.61 -2.76 -22.67
C ILE A 99 23.09 -1.45 -23.29
N ARG A 100 23.96 -0.48 -23.60
CA ARG A 100 23.58 0.76 -24.28
C ARG A 100 22.96 0.50 -25.66
N ASN A 101 23.57 -0.38 -26.47
CA ASN A 101 23.03 -0.74 -27.78
C ASN A 101 21.66 -1.42 -27.69
N VAL A 102 21.46 -2.35 -26.75
CA VAL A 102 20.16 -2.99 -26.52
C VAL A 102 19.11 -1.96 -26.07
N ILE A 103 19.49 -1.00 -25.21
CA ILE A 103 18.60 0.09 -24.79
C ILE A 103 18.22 1.00 -25.97
N GLU A 104 19.17 1.35 -26.84
CA GLU A 104 18.90 2.15 -28.04
C GLU A 104 17.99 1.41 -29.03
N GLU A 105 18.23 0.13 -29.28
CA GLU A 105 17.37 -0.70 -30.14
C GLU A 105 15.96 -0.84 -29.58
N SER A 106 15.80 -1.18 -28.29
CA SER A 106 14.49 -1.25 -27.64
C SER A 106 13.75 0.08 -27.67
N ALA A 107 14.44 1.20 -27.46
CA ALA A 107 13.84 2.53 -27.51
C ALA A 107 13.36 2.90 -28.93
N ASP A 108 14.17 2.61 -29.95
CA ASP A 108 13.82 2.84 -31.36
C ASP A 108 12.62 1.99 -31.78
N TYR A 109 12.60 0.72 -31.38
CA TYR A 109 11.48 -0.19 -31.65
C TYR A 109 10.18 0.29 -30.99
N LEU A 110 10.24 0.70 -29.72
CA LEU A 110 9.07 1.25 -29.02
C LEU A 110 8.57 2.53 -29.70
N LYS A 111 9.48 3.43 -30.10
CA LYS A 111 9.11 4.67 -30.81
C LYS A 111 8.34 4.37 -32.09
N HIS A 112 8.88 3.51 -32.95
CA HIS A 112 8.29 3.18 -34.24
C HIS A 112 6.95 2.45 -34.12
N THR A 113 6.84 1.51 -33.17
CA THR A 113 5.56 0.83 -32.92
C THR A 113 4.52 1.76 -32.30
N THR A 114 4.92 2.73 -31.47
CA THR A 114 4.04 3.78 -30.93
C THR A 114 3.47 4.67 -32.01
N ILE A 115 4.30 5.13 -32.97
CA ILE A 115 3.83 5.89 -34.15
C ILE A 115 2.72 5.13 -34.89
N LEU A 116 2.90 3.83 -35.09
CA LEU A 116 1.90 3.00 -35.78
C LEU A 116 0.63 2.80 -34.95
N ALA A 117 0.75 2.62 -33.64
CA ALA A 117 -0.39 2.52 -32.74
C ALA A 117 -1.22 3.81 -32.74
N HIS A 118 -0.55 4.96 -32.67
CA HIS A 118 -1.18 6.28 -32.74
C HIS A 118 -1.90 6.46 -34.09
N LEU A 119 -1.22 6.15 -35.19
CA LEU A 119 -1.78 6.30 -36.54
C LEU A 119 -3.05 5.46 -36.73
N VAL A 120 -2.99 4.15 -36.43
CA VAL A 120 -4.15 3.27 -36.63
C VAL A 120 -5.30 3.63 -35.70
N ASN A 121 -5.00 4.01 -34.45
CA ASN A 121 -6.06 4.44 -33.54
C ASN A 121 -6.64 5.80 -33.96
N GLY A 122 -5.84 6.72 -34.50
CA GLY A 122 -6.33 7.97 -35.07
C GLY A 122 -7.30 7.73 -36.22
N ILE A 123 -6.95 6.85 -37.16
CA ILE A 123 -7.83 6.46 -38.27
C ILE A 123 -9.10 5.78 -37.75
N ALA A 124 -8.98 4.85 -36.81
CA ALA A 124 -10.11 4.14 -36.22
C ALA A 124 -11.08 5.09 -35.50
N LEU A 125 -10.54 6.01 -34.70
CA LEU A 125 -11.32 6.98 -33.95
C LEU A 125 -12.04 7.94 -34.88
N GLN A 126 -11.33 8.50 -35.88
CA GLN A 126 -11.92 9.39 -36.87
C GLN A 126 -13.02 8.69 -37.68
N SER A 127 -12.71 7.55 -38.29
CA SER A 127 -13.66 6.81 -39.12
C SER A 127 -14.89 6.38 -38.31
N GLY A 128 -14.70 5.90 -37.08
CA GLY A 128 -15.76 5.46 -36.19
C GLY A 128 -16.65 6.59 -35.67
N LEU A 129 -16.09 7.77 -35.38
CA LEU A 129 -16.88 8.96 -35.02
C LEU A 129 -17.69 9.46 -36.21
N MET A 130 -17.08 9.50 -37.41
CA MET A 130 -17.76 9.96 -38.62
C MET A 130 -18.86 8.99 -39.08
N ASN A 131 -18.64 7.67 -39.04
CA ASN A 131 -19.65 6.70 -39.48
C ASN A 131 -20.66 6.32 -38.39
N GLY A 132 -20.46 6.77 -37.14
CA GLY A 132 -21.34 6.51 -36.00
C GLY A 132 -21.11 5.17 -35.29
N SER A 133 -20.07 4.41 -35.64
CA SER A 133 -19.73 3.14 -34.97
C SER A 133 -19.10 3.36 -33.60
N ILE A 134 -18.59 4.56 -33.31
CA ILE A 134 -18.06 4.96 -32.00
C ILE A 134 -18.95 6.07 -31.42
N PRO A 135 -19.56 5.88 -30.23
CA PRO A 135 -20.32 6.93 -29.57
C PRO A 135 -19.41 8.12 -29.20
N PRO A 136 -19.79 9.37 -29.57
CA PRO A 136 -18.96 10.55 -29.29
C PRO A 136 -18.68 10.75 -27.80
N SER A 137 -19.66 10.50 -26.94
CA SER A 137 -19.50 10.61 -25.48
C SER A 137 -18.48 9.63 -24.92
N ASP A 138 -18.42 8.40 -25.44
CA ASP A 138 -17.43 7.42 -24.98
C ASP A 138 -16.02 7.81 -25.43
N ALA A 139 -15.88 8.23 -26.70
CA ALA A 139 -14.59 8.68 -27.25
C ALA A 139 -14.03 9.88 -26.48
N VAL A 140 -14.85 10.89 -26.23
CA VAL A 140 -14.47 12.09 -25.45
C VAL A 140 -14.13 11.71 -24.01
N GLY A 141 -14.92 10.85 -23.39
CA GLY A 141 -14.66 10.37 -22.02
C GLY A 141 -13.34 9.63 -21.90
N GLU A 142 -12.97 8.80 -22.89
CA GLU A 142 -11.68 8.12 -22.91
C GLU A 142 -10.51 9.09 -23.16
N LEU A 143 -10.65 10.04 -24.10
CA LEU A 143 -9.60 11.02 -24.39
C LEU A 143 -9.35 11.96 -23.20
N LEU A 144 -10.40 12.38 -22.49
CA LEU A 144 -10.28 13.25 -21.31
C LEU A 144 -10.09 12.48 -19.99
N ASN A 145 -9.88 11.16 -20.06
CA ASN A 145 -9.58 10.31 -18.90
C ASN A 145 -10.67 10.31 -17.80
N PHE A 146 -11.94 10.29 -18.18
CA PHE A 146 -13.06 10.26 -17.23
C PHE A 146 -13.29 8.89 -16.57
N GLY A 147 -12.57 7.86 -17.03
CA GLY A 147 -12.67 6.51 -16.48
C GLY A 147 -14.09 5.96 -16.57
N SER A 148 -14.65 5.56 -15.42
CA SER A 148 -16.03 5.05 -15.36
C SER A 148 -17.10 6.15 -15.29
N VAL A 149 -16.72 7.43 -15.21
CA VAL A 149 -17.67 8.54 -15.13
C VAL A 149 -18.19 8.88 -16.53
N ALA A 150 -19.46 8.61 -16.78
CA ALA A 150 -20.08 8.93 -18.06
C ALA A 150 -20.18 10.45 -18.29
N VAL A 151 -19.95 10.91 -19.53
CA VAL A 151 -20.07 12.32 -19.93
C VAL A 151 -21.43 12.91 -19.55
N SER A 152 -22.52 12.16 -19.72
CA SER A 152 -23.88 12.59 -19.35
C SER A 152 -24.02 12.89 -17.85
N THR A 153 -23.25 12.20 -17.01
CA THR A 153 -23.23 12.44 -15.56
C THR A 153 -22.53 13.77 -15.24
N ILE A 154 -21.44 14.07 -15.94
CA ILE A 154 -20.72 15.35 -15.82
C ILE A 154 -21.59 16.51 -16.31
N VAL A 155 -22.27 16.36 -17.46
CA VAL A 155 -23.22 17.36 -17.96
C VAL A 155 -24.34 17.66 -16.95
N SER A 156 -24.75 16.65 -16.16
CA SER A 156 -25.78 16.81 -15.12
C SER A 156 -25.25 17.32 -13.77
N PHE A 157 -23.93 17.54 -13.64
CA PHE A 157 -23.28 17.94 -12.39
C PHE A 157 -23.76 19.32 -11.93
N LYS A 158 -24.05 19.44 -10.63
CA LYS A 158 -24.52 20.70 -10.03
C LYS A 158 -23.65 21.09 -8.85
N LYS A 159 -22.89 22.18 -9.00
CA LYS A 159 -22.03 22.70 -7.92
C LYS A 159 -22.82 23.33 -6.76
N ASP A 160 -24.08 23.73 -6.96
CA ASP A 160 -24.86 24.47 -5.95
C ASP A 160 -24.94 23.75 -4.60
N LYS A 161 -25.14 22.43 -4.62
CA LYS A 161 -25.24 21.64 -3.39
C LYS A 161 -23.90 21.48 -2.67
N ILE A 162 -22.83 21.36 -3.45
CA ILE A 162 -21.46 21.32 -2.91
C ILE A 162 -21.13 22.68 -2.28
N ASN A 163 -21.46 23.78 -2.95
CA ASN A 163 -21.25 25.13 -2.42
C ASN A 163 -22.05 25.35 -1.12
N ALA A 164 -23.31 24.93 -1.07
CA ALA A 164 -24.12 25.02 0.14
C ALA A 164 -23.48 24.24 1.31
N LEU A 165 -23.01 23.01 1.06
CA LEU A 165 -22.29 22.22 2.05
C LEU A 165 -20.99 22.91 2.49
N ILE A 166 -20.20 23.42 1.54
CA ILE A 166 -18.93 24.09 1.82
C ILE A 166 -19.13 25.34 2.69
N GLU A 167 -20.11 26.18 2.38
CA GLU A 167 -20.43 27.36 3.19
C GLU A 167 -20.84 26.95 4.62
N LYS A 168 -21.61 25.87 4.75
CA LYS A 168 -21.97 25.32 6.05
C LYS A 168 -20.75 24.79 6.83
N LEU A 169 -19.82 24.12 6.14
CA LEU A 169 -18.58 23.61 6.74
C LEU A 169 -17.64 24.72 7.21
N LYS A 170 -17.57 25.85 6.48
CA LYS A 170 -16.78 27.02 6.88
C LYS A 170 -17.30 27.63 8.18
N SER A 171 -18.62 27.70 8.37
CA SER A 171 -19.21 28.31 9.57
C SER A 171 -19.18 27.38 10.79
N VAL A 172 -19.37 26.08 10.58
CA VAL A 172 -19.68 25.15 11.68
C VAL A 172 -18.51 24.87 12.63
N LYS A 173 -17.26 25.01 12.14
CA LYS A 173 -16.06 24.69 12.93
C LYS A 173 -15.99 25.52 14.22
N SER A 174 -16.35 26.81 14.15
CA SER A 174 -16.36 27.71 15.32
C SER A 174 -17.53 27.48 16.27
N ASP A 175 -18.62 26.87 15.77
CA ASP A 175 -19.83 26.64 16.55
C ASP A 175 -19.69 25.43 17.49
N ILE A 176 -18.83 24.48 17.15
CA ILE A 176 -18.57 23.27 17.94
C ILE A 176 -17.71 23.62 19.15
N LYS A 177 -18.25 23.41 20.35
CA LYS A 177 -17.58 23.74 21.62
C LYS A 177 -16.49 22.70 21.94
N PRO A 178 -15.19 23.08 22.01
CA PRO A 178 -14.10 22.13 22.26
C PRO A 178 -13.97 21.73 23.74
N VAL A 179 -14.66 22.43 24.65
CA VAL A 179 -14.58 22.20 26.11
C VAL A 179 -14.99 20.79 26.56
N TYR A 180 -15.66 20.02 25.70
CA TYR A 180 -16.10 18.65 25.99
C TYR A 180 -15.16 17.56 25.45
N ALA A 181 -13.99 17.91 24.91
CA ALA A 181 -13.07 16.96 24.26
C ALA A 181 -12.68 15.75 25.15
N ASP A 182 -12.44 15.97 26.45
CA ASP A 182 -12.11 14.87 27.37
C ASP A 182 -13.33 13.95 27.62
N HIS A 183 -14.52 14.54 27.75
CA HIS A 183 -15.78 13.81 27.90
C HIS A 183 -16.08 12.97 26.65
N GLU A 184 -15.86 13.52 25.45
CA GLU A 184 -15.99 12.80 24.19
C GLU A 184 -15.11 11.55 24.15
N LYS A 185 -13.84 11.71 24.54
CA LYS A 185 -12.89 10.60 24.56
C LYS A 185 -13.33 9.52 25.54
N GLU A 186 -13.80 9.90 26.72
CA GLU A 186 -14.27 8.93 27.72
C GLU A 186 -15.57 8.25 27.30
N VAL A 187 -16.54 8.97 26.71
CA VAL A 187 -17.80 8.41 26.18
C VAL A 187 -17.53 7.40 25.07
N LEU A 188 -16.52 7.61 24.24
CA LEU A 188 -16.11 6.62 23.24
C LEU A 188 -15.50 5.36 23.88
N LYS A 189 -14.76 5.48 24.98
CA LYS A 189 -14.31 4.29 25.75
C LYS A 189 -15.48 3.56 26.40
N TRP A 190 -16.46 4.31 26.93
CA TRP A 190 -17.71 3.74 27.42
C TRP A 190 -18.48 2.99 26.33
N HIS A 191 -18.47 3.51 25.10
CA HIS A 191 -19.06 2.83 23.95
C HIS A 191 -18.41 1.47 23.71
N ASP A 192 -17.08 1.41 23.68
CA ASP A 192 -16.34 0.15 23.50
C ASP A 192 -16.66 -0.85 24.64
N LEU A 193 -16.71 -0.37 25.88
CA LEU A 193 -17.07 -1.17 27.05
C LEU A 193 -18.52 -1.70 26.97
N ILE A 194 -19.48 -0.88 26.52
CA ILE A 194 -20.87 -1.32 26.29
C ILE A 194 -20.93 -2.42 25.23
N LEU A 195 -20.15 -2.32 24.15
CA LEU A 195 -20.07 -3.36 23.13
C LEU A 195 -19.51 -4.66 23.70
N ASP A 196 -18.43 -4.57 24.49
CA ASP A 196 -17.85 -5.72 25.17
C ASP A 196 -18.87 -6.40 26.08
N VAL A 197 -19.51 -5.63 26.98
CA VAL A 197 -20.58 -6.09 27.87
C VAL A 197 -21.71 -6.77 27.09
N SER A 198 -22.09 -6.23 25.94
CA SER A 198 -23.17 -6.76 25.10
C SER A 198 -22.81 -8.06 24.39
N ASN A 199 -21.52 -8.33 24.18
CA ASN A 199 -21.02 -9.51 23.49
C ASN A 199 -20.54 -10.62 24.45
N ILE A 200 -20.46 -10.35 25.76
CA ILE A 200 -20.12 -11.38 26.75
C ILE A 200 -21.20 -12.46 26.77
N SER A 201 -20.77 -13.72 26.67
CA SER A 201 -21.61 -14.89 26.95
C SER A 201 -22.13 -14.89 28.39
N ASP A 202 -23.11 -15.72 28.71
CA ASP A 202 -23.69 -15.74 30.05
C ASP A 202 -22.65 -16.14 31.11
N VAL A 203 -22.21 -15.16 31.90
CA VAL A 203 -21.23 -15.36 32.98
C VAL A 203 -21.85 -16.12 34.16
N LYS A 204 -23.18 -16.14 34.29
CA LYS A 204 -23.88 -16.91 35.33
C LYS A 204 -23.98 -18.39 35.00
N ASN A 205 -23.83 -18.75 33.71
CA ASN A 205 -23.96 -20.11 33.22
C ASN A 205 -22.86 -20.39 32.20
N LEU A 206 -21.63 -20.60 32.69
CA LEU A 206 -20.47 -20.88 31.86
C LEU A 206 -20.57 -22.30 31.27
N PRO A 207 -20.74 -22.45 29.94
CA PRO A 207 -20.72 -23.76 29.32
C PRO A 207 -19.34 -24.40 29.51
N ASP A 208 -19.30 -25.72 29.70
CA ASP A 208 -18.09 -26.50 29.97
C ASP A 208 -17.36 -26.19 31.30
N PHE A 209 -17.90 -25.33 32.18
CA PHE A 209 -17.28 -25.05 33.49
C PHE A 209 -17.17 -26.30 34.36
N GLU A 210 -18.27 -27.03 34.56
CA GLU A 210 -18.21 -28.25 35.37
C GLU A 210 -17.36 -29.37 34.75
N PRO A 211 -17.50 -29.70 33.45
CA PRO A 211 -16.59 -30.64 32.80
C PRO A 211 -15.11 -30.27 32.94
N TYR A 212 -14.77 -28.98 32.87
CA TYR A 212 -13.39 -28.51 33.04
C TYR A 212 -12.89 -28.73 34.48
N PHE A 213 -13.71 -28.46 35.49
CA PHE A 213 -13.34 -28.67 36.89
C PHE A 213 -13.20 -30.16 37.25
N GLU A 214 -14.05 -31.03 36.69
CA GLU A 214 -13.88 -32.48 36.87
C GLU A 214 -12.58 -32.97 36.21
N ALA A 215 -12.23 -32.46 35.03
CA ALA A 215 -10.94 -32.76 34.41
C ALA A 215 -9.75 -32.27 35.23
N LEU A 216 -9.83 -31.06 35.82
CA LEU A 216 -8.79 -30.54 36.72
C LEU A 216 -8.65 -31.38 37.99
N LYS A 217 -9.77 -31.87 38.54
CA LYS A 217 -9.79 -32.69 39.75
C LYS A 217 -9.12 -34.04 39.49
N ASP A 218 -9.45 -34.67 38.35
CA ASP A 218 -8.79 -35.90 37.92
C ASP A 218 -7.29 -35.66 37.66
N PHE A 219 -6.94 -34.59 36.94
CA PHE A 219 -5.55 -34.21 36.69
C PHE A 219 -4.76 -34.00 37.99
N HIS A 220 -5.32 -33.29 38.98
CA HIS A 220 -4.67 -33.08 40.27
C HIS A 220 -4.46 -34.38 41.07
N ALA A 221 -5.42 -35.31 40.99
CA ALA A 221 -5.40 -36.55 41.74
C ALA A 221 -4.48 -37.61 41.13
N ASN A 222 -4.51 -37.75 39.80
CA ASN A 222 -4.01 -38.94 39.11
C ASN A 222 -2.77 -38.68 38.24
N PHE A 223 -2.53 -37.44 37.80
CA PHE A 223 -1.36 -37.12 36.96
C PHE A 223 -0.05 -37.20 37.75
N ASP A 224 0.99 -37.78 37.12
CA ASP A 224 2.32 -37.91 37.73
C ASP A 224 3.17 -36.64 37.53
N PHE A 225 2.92 -35.63 38.37
CA PHE A 225 3.67 -34.36 38.36
C PHE A 225 5.17 -34.56 38.59
N GLU A 226 5.57 -35.52 39.42
CA GLU A 226 6.98 -35.75 39.72
C GLU A 226 7.73 -36.19 38.46
N LYS A 227 7.20 -37.16 37.72
CA LYS A 227 7.79 -37.62 36.46
C LYS A 227 7.78 -36.54 35.38
N PHE A 228 6.72 -35.73 35.33
CA PHE A 228 6.59 -34.64 34.38
C PHE A 228 7.63 -33.53 34.58
N GLU A 229 7.95 -33.17 35.82
CA GLU A 229 8.88 -32.05 36.13
C GLU A 229 10.35 -32.50 36.18
N LYS A 230 10.60 -33.82 36.19
CA LYS A 230 11.92 -34.44 36.45
C LYS A 230 13.02 -34.12 35.43
N PRO A 231 12.81 -34.21 34.10
CA PRO A 231 13.91 -34.13 33.14
C PRO A 231 14.64 -32.79 33.19
N GLY A 232 13.89 -31.68 33.18
CA GLY A 232 14.47 -30.32 33.22
C GLY A 232 15.32 -30.10 34.48
N ASN A 233 14.82 -30.53 35.64
CA ASN A 233 15.53 -30.45 36.92
C ASN A 233 16.78 -31.34 36.95
N ALA A 234 16.69 -32.54 36.39
CA ALA A 234 17.82 -33.45 36.28
C ALA A 234 18.92 -32.82 35.41
N PHE A 235 18.60 -32.27 34.24
CA PHE A 235 19.61 -31.63 33.38
C PHE A 235 20.23 -30.37 34.00
N ARG A 236 19.45 -29.53 34.69
CA ARG A 236 19.98 -28.39 35.47
C ARG A 236 20.96 -28.85 36.55
N SER A 237 20.64 -29.95 37.25
CA SER A 237 21.54 -30.53 38.24
C SER A 237 22.86 -31.02 37.61
N ARG A 238 22.81 -31.60 36.40
CA ARG A 238 24.03 -32.02 35.68
C ARG A 238 24.87 -30.85 35.20
N LYS A 239 24.24 -29.72 34.88
CA LYS A 239 24.96 -28.47 34.61
C LYS A 239 25.75 -28.02 35.85
N ASN A 240 25.14 -28.06 37.03
CA ASN A 240 25.82 -27.72 38.29
C ASN A 240 26.98 -28.69 38.60
N ASP A 241 26.78 -30.00 38.40
CA ASP A 241 27.87 -30.98 38.55
C ASP A 241 29.05 -30.66 37.62
N LEU A 242 28.76 -30.28 36.38
CA LEU A 242 29.78 -29.90 35.39
C LEU A 242 30.53 -28.63 35.81
N GLU A 243 29.84 -27.64 36.35
CA GLU A 243 30.44 -26.41 36.90
C GLU A 243 31.35 -26.71 38.10
N ILE A 244 30.94 -27.64 38.98
CA ILE A 244 31.78 -28.10 40.09
C ILE A 244 33.04 -28.76 39.55
N ILE A 245 32.91 -29.70 38.59
CA ILE A 245 34.04 -30.43 37.99
C ILE A 245 35.07 -29.48 37.35
N GLN A 246 34.60 -28.41 36.70
CA GLN A 246 35.47 -27.41 36.07
C GLN A 246 36.38 -26.66 37.05
N ASN A 247 36.00 -26.61 38.33
CA ASN A 247 36.73 -25.92 39.38
C ASN A 247 37.55 -26.87 40.27
N LEU A 248 37.59 -28.16 39.96
CA LEU A 248 38.37 -29.14 40.73
C LEU A 248 39.87 -29.07 40.41
N SER A 249 40.69 -29.40 41.41
CA SER A 249 42.13 -29.54 41.22
C SER A 249 42.44 -30.85 40.49
N PRO A 250 43.33 -30.86 39.48
CA PRO A 250 43.81 -32.09 38.83
C PRO A 250 44.56 -33.06 39.75
N THR A 251 44.87 -32.65 40.98
CA THR A 251 45.52 -33.48 42.01
C THR A 251 44.56 -34.05 43.05
N ASP A 252 43.28 -33.65 43.01
CA ASP A 252 42.26 -34.18 43.92
C ASP A 252 41.86 -35.59 43.48
N SER A 253 42.04 -36.56 44.38
CA SER A 253 41.79 -37.99 44.15
C SER A 253 40.35 -38.27 43.75
N ASP A 254 39.41 -37.44 44.18
CA ASP A 254 37.97 -37.67 44.01
C ASP A 254 37.45 -37.09 42.69
N SER A 255 38.29 -36.36 41.95
CA SER A 255 37.89 -35.68 40.72
C SER A 255 37.50 -36.63 39.59
N PHE A 256 38.15 -37.79 39.51
CA PHE A 256 37.81 -38.81 38.52
C PHE A 256 36.44 -39.45 38.81
N ASP A 257 36.16 -39.70 40.10
CA ASP A 257 34.88 -40.26 40.53
C ASP A 257 33.73 -39.29 40.25
N LYS A 258 33.96 -37.98 40.43
CA LYS A 258 32.99 -36.94 40.06
C LYS A 258 32.74 -36.88 38.55
N LEU A 259 33.77 -36.97 37.72
CA LEU A 259 33.64 -37.01 36.26
C LEU A 259 32.89 -38.26 35.77
N THR A 260 33.21 -39.43 36.34
CA THR A 260 32.51 -40.69 36.06
C THR A 260 31.05 -40.63 36.53
N SER A 261 30.82 -40.05 37.71
CA SER A 261 29.48 -39.82 38.25
C SER A 261 28.66 -38.92 37.33
N LEU A 262 29.26 -37.87 36.74
CA LEU A 262 28.56 -37.01 35.78
C LEU A 262 28.07 -37.81 34.56
N LYS A 263 28.89 -38.70 33.98
CA LYS A 263 28.49 -39.56 32.85
C LYS A 263 27.26 -40.40 33.22
N SER A 264 27.35 -41.13 34.32
CA SER A 264 26.27 -42.00 34.82
C SER A 264 25.00 -41.21 35.14
N ASN A 265 25.17 -40.09 35.83
CA ASN A 265 24.09 -39.21 36.23
C ASN A 265 23.39 -38.52 35.04
N LEU A 266 24.13 -38.20 33.97
CA LEU A 266 23.57 -37.64 32.74
C LEU A 266 22.75 -38.68 31.98
N LYS A 267 23.23 -39.94 31.90
CA LYS A 267 22.44 -41.05 31.36
C LYS A 267 21.16 -41.29 32.18
N LYS A 268 21.25 -41.19 33.51
CA LYS A 268 20.09 -41.25 34.41
C LYS A 268 19.12 -40.08 34.19
N ALA A 269 19.62 -38.88 33.90
CA ALA A 269 18.75 -37.75 33.54
C ALA A 269 18.03 -38.01 32.21
N ILE A 270 18.73 -38.57 31.23
CA ILE A 270 18.17 -38.97 29.93
C ILE A 270 17.07 -40.04 30.09
N SER A 271 17.21 -41.01 31.01
CA SER A 271 16.16 -42.02 31.22
C SER A 271 14.84 -41.44 31.71
N TYR A 272 14.84 -40.29 32.39
CA TYR A 272 13.60 -39.62 32.79
C TYR A 272 12.80 -39.05 31.60
N VAL A 273 13.42 -38.89 30.42
CA VAL A 273 12.72 -38.47 29.21
C VAL A 273 11.68 -39.52 28.77
N THR A 274 11.94 -40.82 29.02
CA THR A 274 10.97 -41.88 28.72
C THR A 274 9.73 -41.77 29.62
N GLU A 275 9.93 -41.55 30.92
CA GLU A 275 8.85 -41.33 31.87
C GLU A 275 8.05 -40.06 31.52
N PHE A 276 8.73 -38.97 31.19
CA PHE A 276 8.12 -37.73 30.71
C PHE A 276 7.28 -37.95 29.44
N LYS A 277 7.75 -38.79 28.51
CA LYS A 277 7.01 -39.11 27.30
C LYS A 277 5.66 -39.74 27.62
N SER A 278 5.61 -40.68 28.57
CA SER A 278 4.35 -41.26 29.02
C SER A 278 3.40 -40.20 29.61
N CYS A 279 3.91 -39.27 30.43
CA CYS A 279 3.12 -38.15 30.95
C CYS A 279 2.63 -37.23 29.83
N SER A 280 3.45 -36.95 28.81
CA SER A 280 3.08 -36.14 27.65
C SER A 280 1.96 -36.79 26.83
N ASP A 281 2.03 -38.12 26.62
CA ASP A 281 1.01 -38.88 25.90
C ASP A 281 -0.31 -38.88 26.69
N GLU A 282 -0.25 -39.10 28.01
CA GLU A 282 -1.40 -39.03 28.91
C GLU A 282 -2.04 -37.63 28.91
N LEU A 283 -1.23 -36.57 29.01
CA LEU A 283 -1.69 -35.18 28.97
C LEU A 283 -2.46 -34.86 27.67
N ASN A 284 -1.97 -35.35 26.53
CA ASN A 284 -2.61 -35.14 25.24
C ASN A 284 -3.89 -35.97 25.04
N LYS A 285 -3.97 -37.15 25.66
CA LYS A 285 -5.06 -38.11 25.44
C LYS A 285 -6.19 -37.96 26.46
N GLU A 286 -5.86 -37.98 27.74
CA GLU A 286 -6.83 -38.03 28.85
C GLU A 286 -7.18 -36.61 29.35
N TYR A 287 -6.24 -35.65 29.22
CA TYR A 287 -6.39 -34.28 29.75
C TYR A 287 -6.51 -33.18 28.68
N LYS A 288 -6.90 -33.54 27.46
CA LYS A 288 -7.08 -32.58 26.34
C LYS A 288 -8.06 -31.43 26.66
N SER A 289 -9.02 -31.68 27.53
CA SER A 289 -10.00 -30.67 27.97
C SER A 289 -9.36 -29.48 28.69
N LEU A 290 -8.15 -29.61 29.25
CA LEU A 290 -7.42 -28.50 29.88
C LEU A 290 -7.12 -27.36 28.88
N VAL A 291 -7.04 -27.67 27.58
CA VAL A 291 -6.85 -26.67 26.51
C VAL A 291 -8.06 -25.73 26.37
N LYS A 292 -9.24 -26.13 26.86
CA LYS A 292 -10.46 -25.30 26.83
C LYS A 292 -10.48 -24.20 27.90
N GLY A 293 -9.49 -24.16 28.79
CA GLY A 293 -9.47 -23.25 29.94
C GLY A 293 -9.73 -21.79 29.58
N LEU A 294 -9.08 -21.25 28.54
CA LEU A 294 -9.35 -19.87 28.11
C LEU A 294 -10.80 -19.64 27.71
N THR A 295 -11.41 -20.55 26.96
CA THR A 295 -12.80 -20.39 26.50
C THR A 295 -13.78 -20.45 27.68
N VAL A 296 -13.55 -21.36 28.63
CA VAL A 296 -14.39 -21.51 29.84
C VAL A 296 -14.34 -20.23 30.70
N PHE A 297 -13.18 -19.62 30.85
CA PHE A 297 -12.98 -18.47 31.73
C PHE A 297 -13.10 -17.11 31.04
N ALA A 298 -13.18 -17.06 29.70
CA ALA A 298 -13.25 -15.81 28.94
C ALA A 298 -14.37 -14.84 29.40
N PRO A 299 -15.60 -15.30 29.73
CA PRO A 299 -16.64 -14.39 30.20
C PRO A 299 -16.30 -13.75 31.56
N VAL A 300 -15.64 -14.50 32.44
CA VAL A 300 -15.18 -14.00 33.76
C VAL A 300 -14.00 -13.04 33.61
N GLU A 301 -13.01 -13.40 32.79
CA GLU A 301 -11.86 -12.53 32.48
C GLU A 301 -12.33 -11.19 31.91
N THR A 302 -13.27 -11.23 30.97
CA THR A 302 -13.83 -10.03 30.35
C THR A 302 -14.58 -9.17 31.36
N THR A 303 -15.34 -9.78 32.27
CA THR A 303 -16.06 -9.07 33.35
C THR A 303 -15.09 -8.34 34.28
N ILE A 304 -13.98 -8.97 34.67
CA ILE A 304 -12.95 -8.35 35.51
C ILE A 304 -12.28 -7.17 34.80
N ARG A 305 -11.92 -7.37 33.53
CA ARG A 305 -11.34 -6.30 32.71
C ARG A 305 -12.29 -5.11 32.62
N ILE A 306 -13.57 -5.34 32.36
CA ILE A 306 -14.59 -4.29 32.28
C ILE A 306 -14.71 -3.54 33.60
N SER A 307 -14.78 -4.23 34.74
CA SER A 307 -14.85 -3.56 36.05
C SER A 307 -13.62 -2.67 36.29
N LYS A 308 -12.43 -3.15 35.92
CA LYS A 308 -11.17 -2.40 36.02
C LYS A 308 -11.15 -1.17 35.11
N GLU A 309 -11.45 -1.34 33.83
CA GLU A 309 -11.50 -0.23 32.86
C GLU A 309 -12.52 0.83 33.26
N ARG A 310 -13.72 0.39 33.68
CA ARG A 310 -14.78 1.26 34.21
C ARG A 310 -14.30 2.08 35.39
N SER A 311 -13.59 1.45 36.34
CA SER A 311 -13.09 2.16 37.54
C SER A 311 -12.03 3.22 37.23
N ALA A 312 -11.41 3.17 36.04
CA ALA A 312 -10.46 4.17 35.58
C ALA A 312 -11.14 5.36 34.89
N PHE A 313 -12.46 5.33 34.69
CA PHE A 313 -13.22 6.45 34.17
C PHE A 313 -13.49 7.45 35.29
N THR A 314 -13.03 8.67 35.07
CA THR A 314 -13.01 9.72 36.11
C THR A 314 -13.78 10.97 35.70
N THR A 315 -14.26 11.02 34.46
CA THR A 315 -14.92 12.20 33.92
C THR A 315 -16.39 12.20 34.31
N THR A 316 -16.82 13.26 35.01
CA THR A 316 -18.22 13.43 35.41
C THR A 316 -19.13 13.69 34.21
N LEU A 317 -20.12 12.83 33.98
CA LEU A 317 -21.09 12.93 32.90
C LEU A 317 -22.37 13.67 33.33
N SER A 318 -22.20 14.88 33.86
CA SER A 318 -23.30 15.70 34.38
C SER A 318 -24.31 16.12 33.30
N GLU A 319 -25.51 16.55 33.71
CA GLU A 319 -26.53 17.09 32.80
C GLU A 319 -26.01 18.27 31.97
N LYS A 320 -25.17 19.14 32.54
CA LYS A 320 -24.54 20.25 31.82
C LYS A 320 -23.65 19.75 30.67
N VAL A 321 -22.90 18.67 30.89
CA VAL A 321 -22.05 18.06 29.87
C VAL A 321 -22.92 17.39 28.81
N ALA A 322 -23.94 16.63 29.22
CA ALA A 322 -24.88 15.99 28.32
C ALA A 322 -25.53 17.01 27.37
N ASN A 323 -26.02 18.14 27.91
CA ASN A 323 -26.61 19.21 27.10
C ASN A 323 -25.59 19.80 26.12
N GLY A 324 -24.34 20.04 26.55
CA GLY A 324 -23.28 20.56 25.68
C GLY A 324 -22.89 19.61 24.54
N ILE A 325 -22.85 18.30 24.81
CA ILE A 325 -22.62 17.27 23.78
C ILE A 325 -23.83 17.17 22.86
N SER A 326 -25.06 17.19 23.38
CA SER A 326 -26.28 17.26 22.56
C SER A 326 -26.30 18.47 21.63
N GLU A 327 -25.88 19.64 22.11
CA GLU A 327 -25.73 20.85 21.29
C GLU A 327 -24.72 20.65 20.15
N ASN A 328 -23.52 20.12 20.44
CA ASN A 328 -22.52 19.79 19.40
C ASN A 328 -23.06 18.77 18.38
N ILE A 329 -23.83 17.77 18.83
CA ILE A 329 -24.48 16.80 17.94
C ILE A 329 -25.53 17.49 17.06
N ASN A 330 -26.36 18.38 17.61
CA ASN A 330 -27.35 19.14 16.84
C ASN A 330 -26.71 20.02 15.77
N ILE A 331 -25.55 20.60 16.08
CA ILE A 331 -24.75 21.35 15.11
C ILE A 331 -24.35 20.43 13.93
N ALA A 332 -23.83 19.23 14.19
CA ALA A 332 -23.49 18.26 13.15
C ALA A 332 -24.72 17.75 12.37
N LEU A 333 -25.86 17.54 13.05
CA LEU A 333 -27.13 17.21 12.39
C LEU A 333 -27.57 18.30 11.41
N GLY A 334 -27.30 19.57 11.74
CA GLY A 334 -27.53 20.70 10.84
C GLY A 334 -26.72 20.65 9.54
N VAL A 335 -25.54 20.02 9.55
CA VAL A 335 -24.69 19.82 8.35
C VAL A 335 -25.07 18.54 7.60
N SER A 336 -25.60 17.53 8.31
CA SER A 336 -25.94 16.22 7.75
C SER A 336 -26.87 16.29 6.54
N ASN A 337 -27.83 17.22 6.53
CA ASN A 337 -28.78 17.36 5.42
C ASN A 337 -28.13 17.87 4.14
N ASP A 338 -27.23 18.87 4.25
CA ASP A 338 -26.47 19.39 3.11
C ASP A 338 -25.49 18.31 2.60
N SER A 339 -24.85 17.59 3.53
CA SER A 339 -23.96 16.47 3.23
C SER A 339 -24.67 15.37 2.42
N LYS A 340 -25.85 14.94 2.87
CA LYS A 340 -26.70 13.96 2.16
C LYS A 340 -27.12 14.47 0.78
N SER A 341 -27.47 15.75 0.68
CA SER A 341 -27.92 16.35 -0.58
C SER A 341 -26.81 16.41 -1.62
N ALA A 342 -25.56 16.67 -1.19
CA ALA A 342 -24.38 16.75 -2.05
C ALA A 342 -23.72 15.38 -2.32
N GLN A 343 -24.17 14.29 -1.70
CA GLN A 343 -23.52 12.97 -1.77
C GLN A 343 -23.25 12.47 -3.18
N LYS A 344 -24.24 12.58 -4.06
CA LYS A 344 -24.08 12.14 -5.45
C LYS A 344 -23.02 12.97 -6.19
N ASP A 345 -23.05 14.29 -6.03
CA ASP A 345 -22.17 15.22 -6.73
C ASP A 345 -20.71 15.09 -6.23
N VAL A 346 -20.52 14.86 -4.93
CA VAL A 346 -19.20 14.59 -4.35
C VAL A 346 -18.63 13.25 -4.83
N LEU A 347 -19.46 12.21 -4.96
CA LEU A 347 -19.03 10.93 -5.51
C LEU A 347 -18.58 11.05 -6.97
N ILE A 348 -19.28 11.85 -7.78
CA ILE A 348 -18.88 12.16 -9.16
C ILE A 348 -17.52 12.86 -9.16
N LEU A 349 -17.34 13.86 -8.31
CA LEU A 349 -16.10 14.60 -8.16
C LEU A 349 -14.93 13.67 -7.79
N ASN A 350 -15.10 12.84 -6.76
CA ASN A 350 -14.05 11.90 -6.31
C ASN A 350 -13.65 10.93 -7.41
N ASN A 351 -14.61 10.31 -8.09
CA ASN A 351 -14.34 9.36 -9.17
C ASN A 351 -13.63 10.01 -10.37
N LEU A 352 -14.00 11.25 -10.69
CA LEU A 352 -13.40 11.98 -11.80
C LEU A 352 -11.95 12.38 -11.47
N VAL A 353 -11.71 12.89 -10.26
CA VAL A 353 -10.35 13.17 -9.81
C VAL A 353 -9.50 11.91 -9.85
N GLU A 354 -10.01 10.80 -9.29
CA GLU A 354 -9.28 9.53 -9.27
C GLU A 354 -8.91 9.07 -10.69
N SER A 355 -9.81 9.24 -11.66
CA SER A 355 -9.60 8.83 -13.05
C SER A 355 -8.61 9.74 -13.78
N ILE A 356 -8.72 11.06 -13.62
CA ILE A 356 -7.84 12.05 -14.27
C ILE A 356 -6.41 11.96 -13.72
N THR A 357 -6.27 11.68 -12.43
CA THR A 357 -4.96 11.57 -11.77
C THR A 357 -4.28 10.22 -11.99
N ASN A 358 -5.05 9.12 -12.19
CA ASN A 358 -4.51 7.76 -12.35
C ASN A 358 -4.96 7.13 -13.68
N THR A 359 -4.42 7.66 -14.78
CA THR A 359 -4.85 7.32 -16.14
C THR A 359 -4.52 5.88 -16.55
N GLY A 360 -3.50 5.26 -15.95
CA GLY A 360 -3.08 3.90 -16.31
C GLY A 360 -4.11 2.82 -15.95
N SER A 361 -5.02 3.11 -15.01
CA SER A 361 -6.08 2.19 -14.59
C SER A 361 -7.34 2.22 -15.47
N ILE A 362 -7.40 3.12 -16.45
CA ILE A 362 -8.57 3.29 -17.31
C ILE A 362 -8.62 2.19 -18.37
N LYS A 363 -9.70 1.40 -18.36
CA LYS A 363 -9.98 0.45 -19.43
C LYS A 363 -10.46 1.18 -20.67
N ARG A 364 -9.68 1.11 -21.74
CA ARG A 364 -9.97 1.76 -23.03
C ARG A 364 -10.62 0.78 -23.98
N LYS A 365 -11.64 1.25 -24.70
CA LYS A 365 -12.35 0.49 -25.73
C LYS A 365 -12.04 1.04 -27.12
N TYR A 366 -11.93 2.36 -27.25
CA TYR A 366 -11.78 3.03 -28.55
C TYR A 366 -10.42 3.71 -28.72
N THR A 367 -9.68 3.95 -27.63
CA THR A 367 -8.41 4.69 -27.60
C THR A 367 -7.22 3.84 -27.16
N ASN A 368 -7.18 2.56 -27.53
CA ASN A 368 -6.09 1.64 -27.13
C ASN A 368 -4.69 2.07 -27.59
N GLY A 369 -4.60 2.80 -28.71
CA GLY A 369 -3.37 3.45 -29.16
C GLY A 369 -3.08 4.79 -28.49
N PHE A 370 -3.99 5.35 -27.67
CA PHE A 370 -3.78 6.56 -26.88
C PHE A 370 -3.96 6.27 -25.38
N PRO A 371 -3.10 5.43 -24.79
CA PRO A 371 -3.27 4.97 -23.42
C PRO A 371 -3.22 6.08 -22.34
N ASN A 372 -2.69 7.27 -22.64
CA ASN A 372 -2.78 8.48 -21.81
C ASN A 372 -3.87 9.48 -22.27
N GLY A 373 -4.76 9.05 -23.18
CA GLY A 373 -5.85 9.86 -23.69
C GLY A 373 -5.38 10.97 -24.63
N LEU A 374 -5.88 12.18 -24.42
CA LEU A 374 -5.62 13.34 -25.28
C LEU A 374 -4.11 13.67 -25.37
N ALA A 375 -3.34 13.41 -24.32
CA ALA A 375 -1.90 13.66 -24.31
C ALA A 375 -1.16 12.87 -25.41
N ASP A 376 -1.48 11.59 -25.60
CA ASP A 376 -0.90 10.76 -26.67
C ASP A 376 -1.50 11.14 -28.04
N SER A 377 -2.79 11.45 -28.07
CA SER A 377 -3.50 11.90 -29.28
C SER A 377 -2.85 13.15 -29.89
N LYS A 378 -2.36 14.10 -29.07
CA LYS A 378 -1.63 15.29 -29.52
C LYS A 378 -0.32 14.97 -30.25
N LEU A 379 0.33 13.85 -29.91
CA LEU A 379 1.58 13.42 -30.56
C LEU A 379 1.34 12.95 -32.00
N LEU A 380 0.13 12.49 -32.31
CA LEU A 380 -0.26 11.96 -33.62
C LEU A 380 0.10 12.91 -34.77
N LEU A 381 -0.08 14.22 -34.60
CA LEU A 381 0.25 15.20 -35.64
C LEU A 381 1.74 15.16 -36.02
N ASN A 382 2.61 14.96 -35.03
CA ASN A 382 4.05 14.81 -35.26
C ASN A 382 4.36 13.42 -35.82
N ASP A 383 3.70 12.38 -35.29
CA ASP A 383 3.91 11.00 -35.71
C ASP A 383 3.60 10.80 -37.20
N VAL A 384 2.48 11.35 -37.69
CA VAL A 384 2.12 11.24 -39.11
C VAL A 384 3.02 12.04 -40.05
N ARG A 385 3.82 12.96 -39.50
CA ARG A 385 4.84 13.74 -40.21
C ARG A 385 6.23 13.12 -40.09
N ASP A 386 6.42 12.09 -39.27
CA ASP A 386 7.70 11.42 -39.10
C ASP A 386 8.17 10.84 -40.45
N ARG A 387 9.42 11.14 -40.82
CA ARG A 387 10.00 10.70 -42.09
C ARG A 387 10.13 9.19 -42.16
N TRP A 388 10.27 8.52 -41.02
CA TRP A 388 10.37 7.08 -40.93
C TRP A 388 9.20 6.36 -41.62
N ILE A 389 7.96 6.88 -41.50
CA ILE A 389 6.79 6.26 -42.15
C ILE A 389 6.99 6.15 -43.67
N LYS A 390 7.61 7.16 -44.29
CA LYS A 390 7.87 7.13 -45.75
C LYS A 390 9.00 6.18 -46.10
N GLU A 391 10.04 6.15 -45.27
CA GLU A 391 11.21 5.30 -45.44
C GLU A 391 10.83 3.82 -45.35
N VAL A 392 10.04 3.44 -44.33
CA VAL A 392 9.64 2.05 -44.06
C VAL A 392 8.60 1.51 -45.07
N VAL A 393 7.81 2.39 -45.71
CA VAL A 393 6.86 2.02 -46.77
C VAL A 393 7.53 2.01 -48.16
N ASN A 394 8.69 2.67 -48.32
CA ASN A 394 9.54 2.64 -49.52
C ASN A 394 8.83 3.03 -50.85
N ILE A 395 8.06 4.13 -50.85
CA ILE A 395 7.39 4.65 -52.06
C ILE A 395 8.10 5.87 -52.63
N LYS A 396 8.47 5.81 -53.91
CA LYS A 396 8.97 6.95 -54.68
C LYS A 396 7.79 7.85 -55.11
N GLY A 397 7.79 9.11 -54.68
CA GLY A 397 6.77 10.10 -55.05
C GLY A 397 5.55 10.19 -54.11
N ALA A 398 5.62 9.61 -52.90
CA ALA A 398 4.56 9.71 -51.91
C ALA A 398 4.22 11.17 -51.58
N ASN A 399 2.94 11.53 -51.58
CA ASN A 399 2.50 12.85 -51.14
C ASN A 399 2.64 12.94 -49.60
N PRO A 400 3.54 13.81 -49.09
CA PRO A 400 3.82 13.94 -47.65
C PRO A 400 2.61 14.19 -46.76
N ASN A 401 1.61 14.88 -47.31
CA ASN A 401 0.57 15.51 -46.51
C ASN A 401 -0.70 14.66 -46.42
N VAL A 402 -0.77 13.52 -47.14
CA VAL A 402 -1.97 12.66 -47.19
C VAL A 402 -2.45 12.24 -45.80
N LEU A 403 -1.53 11.89 -44.89
CA LEU A 403 -1.89 11.47 -43.54
C LEU A 403 -2.34 12.68 -42.69
N THR A 404 -1.66 13.82 -42.82
CA THR A 404 -2.03 15.05 -42.10
C THR A 404 -3.38 15.58 -42.58
N ASP A 405 -3.55 15.76 -43.90
CA ASP A 405 -4.79 16.23 -44.51
C ASP A 405 -5.93 15.24 -44.30
N GLY A 406 -5.61 13.93 -44.26
CA GLY A 406 -6.56 12.86 -44.04
C GLY A 406 -7.14 12.86 -42.62
N LEU A 407 -6.32 13.16 -41.61
CA LEU A 407 -6.70 13.17 -40.19
C LEU A 407 -7.08 14.57 -39.66
N GLU A 408 -7.19 15.56 -40.53
CA GLU A 408 -7.55 16.94 -40.17
C GLU A 408 -8.81 17.04 -39.30
N PRO A 409 -9.93 16.32 -39.57
CA PRO A 409 -11.10 16.35 -38.67
C PRO A 409 -10.78 15.92 -37.23
N LEU A 410 -9.91 14.91 -37.06
CA LEU A 410 -9.49 14.48 -35.73
C LEU A 410 -8.61 15.52 -35.04
N PHE A 411 -7.70 16.19 -35.77
CA PHE A 411 -6.89 17.27 -35.20
C PHE A 411 -7.73 18.47 -34.75
N GLN A 412 -8.81 18.78 -35.49
CA GLN A 412 -9.77 19.81 -35.06
C GLN A 412 -10.52 19.41 -33.80
N LEU A 413 -10.94 18.14 -33.68
CA LEU A 413 -11.51 17.61 -32.45
C LEU A 413 -10.50 17.69 -31.28
N GLN A 414 -9.23 17.34 -31.51
CA GLN A 414 -8.20 17.45 -30.48
C GLN A 414 -8.08 18.88 -29.95
N LYS A 415 -8.10 19.88 -30.84
CA LYS A 415 -8.07 21.30 -30.46
C LYS A 415 -9.30 21.72 -29.64
N LEU A 416 -10.48 21.22 -29.97
CA LEU A 416 -11.68 21.46 -29.15
C LEU A 416 -11.52 20.84 -27.75
N LEU A 417 -11.00 19.62 -27.68
CA LEU A 417 -10.79 18.93 -26.40
C LEU A 417 -9.66 19.54 -25.56
N GLU A 418 -8.70 20.23 -26.18
CA GLU A 418 -7.67 21.00 -25.49
C GLU A 418 -8.27 22.10 -24.60
N GLU A 419 -9.25 22.85 -25.12
CA GLU A 419 -9.93 23.89 -24.35
C GLU A 419 -10.65 23.32 -23.12
N ILE A 420 -11.20 22.10 -23.25
CA ILE A 420 -11.84 21.37 -22.15
C ILE A 420 -10.81 20.86 -21.14
N ASP A 421 -9.74 20.22 -21.62
CA ASP A 421 -8.64 19.69 -20.80
C ASP A 421 -7.95 20.81 -19.98
N GLU A 422 -7.77 21.99 -20.57
CA GLU A 422 -7.24 23.16 -19.87
C GLU A 422 -8.13 23.59 -18.69
N LYS A 423 -9.46 23.57 -18.85
CA LYS A 423 -10.41 23.85 -17.76
C LYS A 423 -10.36 22.79 -16.66
N LEU A 424 -9.99 21.55 -16.98
CA LEU A 424 -9.79 20.46 -16.01
C LEU A 424 -8.40 20.45 -15.37
N SER A 425 -7.44 21.25 -15.87
CA SER A 425 -6.08 21.29 -15.32
C SER A 425 -5.99 21.52 -13.81
N PRO A 426 -6.90 22.29 -13.14
CA PRO A 426 -6.87 22.42 -11.69
C PRO A 426 -7.00 21.08 -10.94
N ILE A 427 -7.62 20.07 -11.56
CA ILE A 427 -7.72 18.71 -11.01
C ILE A 427 -6.34 18.06 -10.90
N SER A 428 -5.50 18.21 -11.92
CA SER A 428 -4.17 17.57 -11.92
C SER A 428 -3.13 18.40 -11.14
N THR A 429 -3.35 19.70 -10.93
CA THR A 429 -2.35 20.60 -10.35
C THR A 429 -2.61 21.02 -8.91
N ALA A 430 -3.80 20.77 -8.35
CA ALA A 430 -4.09 21.19 -6.98
C ALA A 430 -3.22 20.43 -5.96
N THR A 431 -2.51 21.19 -5.13
CA THR A 431 -1.71 20.63 -4.04
C THR A 431 -2.60 19.97 -2.99
N ASN A 432 -2.17 18.83 -2.44
CA ASN A 432 -2.87 18.08 -1.38
C ASN A 432 -4.27 17.55 -1.75
N MET A 433 -4.58 17.44 -3.05
CA MET A 433 -5.90 17.01 -3.52
C MET A 433 -6.33 15.65 -2.95
N ASN A 434 -5.50 14.61 -3.06
CA ASN A 434 -5.84 13.27 -2.57
C ASN A 434 -6.18 13.28 -1.07
N LYS A 435 -5.38 14.00 -0.27
CA LYS A 435 -5.62 14.15 1.16
C LYS A 435 -6.91 14.94 1.44
N ALA A 436 -7.15 16.02 0.70
CA ALA A 436 -8.38 16.79 0.82
C ALA A 436 -9.60 15.90 0.57
N LEU A 437 -9.62 15.17 -0.56
CA LEU A 437 -10.68 14.25 -0.97
C LEU A 437 -10.94 13.15 0.06
N SER A 438 -9.89 12.52 0.57
CA SER A 438 -10.04 11.50 1.61
C SER A 438 -10.62 12.07 2.90
N ASP A 439 -10.12 13.21 3.38
CA ASP A 439 -10.65 13.87 4.58
C ASP A 439 -12.15 14.20 4.42
N PHE A 440 -12.55 14.66 3.24
CA PHE A 440 -13.94 15.03 2.96
C PHE A 440 -14.86 13.83 2.71
N ASP A 441 -14.40 12.78 2.04
CA ASP A 441 -15.16 11.53 1.88
C ASP A 441 -15.44 10.89 3.25
N ASN A 442 -14.44 10.87 4.13
CA ASN A 442 -14.60 10.40 5.52
C ASN A 442 -15.59 11.25 6.30
N LEU A 443 -15.51 12.58 6.17
CA LEU A 443 -16.46 13.51 6.79
C LEU A 443 -17.88 13.29 6.26
N GLN A 444 -18.02 13.15 4.94
CA GLN A 444 -19.30 12.95 4.29
C GLN A 444 -19.96 11.65 4.77
N LYS A 445 -19.23 10.52 4.77
CA LYS A 445 -19.71 9.25 5.31
C LYS A 445 -20.17 9.40 6.77
N GLY A 446 -19.35 10.03 7.61
CA GLY A 446 -19.69 10.27 9.02
C GLY A 446 -20.97 11.10 9.21
N LEU A 447 -21.17 12.12 8.36
CA LEU A 447 -22.35 12.97 8.41
C LEU A 447 -23.60 12.32 7.80
N SER A 448 -23.45 11.49 6.77
CA SER A 448 -24.56 10.82 6.09
C SER A 448 -25.21 9.74 6.96
N ASP A 449 -24.44 9.06 7.79
CA ASP A 449 -24.93 7.99 8.66
C ASP A 449 -25.60 8.49 9.96
N LEU A 450 -25.50 9.80 10.22
CA LEU A 450 -25.98 10.42 11.44
C LEU A 450 -27.51 10.31 11.60
N LYS A 451 -27.96 9.81 12.75
CA LYS A 451 -29.38 9.63 13.09
C LYS A 451 -29.94 10.85 13.81
N GLN A 452 -31.16 11.27 13.43
CA GLN A 452 -31.80 12.48 13.95
C GLN A 452 -32.08 12.44 15.45
N ASP A 453 -32.29 11.25 16.02
CA ASP A 453 -32.52 11.06 17.45
C ASP A 453 -31.23 11.02 18.29
N SER A 454 -30.03 11.12 17.69
CA SER A 454 -28.77 10.97 18.45
C SER A 454 -28.60 11.98 19.59
N ALA A 455 -29.04 13.23 19.39
CA ALA A 455 -28.87 14.29 20.39
C ALA A 455 -29.76 14.09 21.63
N SER A 456 -30.99 13.58 21.46
CA SER A 456 -31.92 13.35 22.56
C SER A 456 -31.51 12.16 23.42
N LEU A 457 -30.77 11.19 22.85
CA LEU A 457 -30.30 10.00 23.56
C LEU A 457 -29.15 10.26 24.54
N VAL A 458 -28.43 11.38 24.40
CA VAL A 458 -27.23 11.69 25.21
C VAL A 458 -27.56 11.76 26.69
N LYS A 459 -28.64 12.44 27.07
CA LYS A 459 -29.01 12.65 28.47
C LYS A 459 -29.29 11.32 29.18
N ASP A 460 -30.10 10.46 28.57
CA ASP A 460 -30.44 9.15 29.14
C ASP A 460 -29.21 8.24 29.21
N LEU A 461 -28.38 8.25 28.15
CA LEU A 461 -27.11 7.51 28.14
C LEU A 461 -26.20 7.96 29.29
N PHE A 462 -25.94 9.26 29.41
CA PHE A 462 -25.00 9.80 30.40
C PHE A 462 -25.50 9.58 31.81
N SER A 463 -26.79 9.80 32.06
CA SER A 463 -27.38 9.54 33.38
C SER A 463 -27.25 8.07 33.79
N THR A 464 -27.32 7.14 32.83
CA THR A 464 -27.14 5.71 33.10
C THR A 464 -25.66 5.37 33.34
N LEU A 465 -24.75 5.91 32.52
CA LEU A 465 -23.32 5.75 32.70
C LEU A 465 -22.84 6.30 34.05
N GLU A 466 -23.30 7.49 34.45
CA GLU A 466 -22.97 8.11 35.73
C GLU A 466 -23.45 7.26 36.91
N LYS A 467 -24.64 6.65 36.82
CA LYS A 467 -25.10 5.68 37.83
C LYS A 467 -24.13 4.50 37.91
N THR A 468 -23.60 4.03 36.79
CA THR A 468 -22.66 2.90 36.80
C THR A 468 -21.29 3.23 37.39
N ILE A 469 -20.84 4.49 37.34
CA ILE A 469 -19.59 4.94 37.98
C ILE A 469 -19.70 4.82 39.51
N ASN A 470 -20.89 5.08 40.06
CA ASN A 470 -21.13 5.02 41.49
C ASN A 470 -21.14 3.59 42.08
N PHE A 471 -21.17 2.55 41.23
CA PHE A 471 -20.93 1.18 41.71
C PHE A 471 -19.44 0.98 41.93
N GLY A 472 -19.07 0.51 43.13
CA GLY A 472 -17.69 0.11 43.44
C GLY A 472 -17.16 -0.91 42.43
N SER A 473 -15.85 -0.90 42.20
CA SER A 473 -15.18 -1.94 41.41
C SER A 473 -15.19 -3.27 42.17
N ILE A 474 -14.84 -4.35 41.47
CA ILE A 474 -14.46 -5.60 42.12
C ILE A 474 -13.33 -5.31 43.12
N ILE A 475 -13.42 -5.90 44.32
CA ILE A 475 -12.45 -5.70 45.40
C ILE A 475 -11.06 -6.15 44.91
N PRO A 476 -10.00 -5.32 45.03
CA PRO A 476 -8.69 -5.63 44.44
C PRO A 476 -8.11 -6.99 44.83
N ARG A 477 -8.38 -7.44 46.07
CA ARG A 477 -7.96 -8.75 46.56
C ARG A 477 -8.63 -9.91 45.81
N GLU A 478 -9.93 -9.83 45.57
CA GLU A 478 -10.66 -10.87 44.83
C GLU A 478 -10.30 -10.84 43.35
N GLN A 479 -10.17 -9.65 42.78
CA GLN A 479 -9.66 -9.46 41.43
C GLN A 479 -8.30 -10.14 41.24
N THR A 480 -7.32 -9.84 42.09
CA THR A 480 -5.97 -10.42 42.01
C THR A 480 -6.01 -11.94 42.10
N ARG A 481 -6.89 -12.50 42.93
CA ARG A 481 -7.07 -13.96 43.06
C ARG A 481 -7.58 -14.57 41.75
N VAL A 482 -8.61 -14.00 41.15
CA VAL A 482 -9.16 -14.52 39.89
C VAL A 482 -8.21 -14.31 38.72
N GLU A 483 -7.48 -13.20 38.67
CA GLU A 483 -6.43 -12.95 37.68
C GLU A 483 -5.30 -14.00 37.77
N ASN A 484 -4.88 -14.36 39.00
CA ASN A 484 -3.89 -15.42 39.21
C ASN A 484 -4.41 -16.80 38.76
N ILE A 485 -5.67 -17.12 39.06
CA ILE A 485 -6.34 -18.33 38.58
C ILE A 485 -6.34 -18.37 37.05
N ILE A 486 -6.77 -17.29 36.38
CA ILE A 486 -6.81 -17.20 34.92
C ILE A 486 -5.41 -17.35 34.32
N LYS A 487 -4.39 -16.78 34.98
CA LYS A 487 -2.99 -16.95 34.57
C LYS A 487 -2.57 -18.42 34.64
N THR A 488 -2.86 -19.11 35.73
CA THR A 488 -2.56 -20.55 35.86
C THR A 488 -3.32 -21.36 34.81
N VAL A 489 -4.60 -21.05 34.55
CA VAL A 489 -5.40 -21.70 33.49
C VAL A 489 -4.75 -21.51 32.11
N LYS A 490 -4.23 -20.32 31.80
CA LYS A 490 -3.49 -20.03 30.56
C LYS A 490 -2.19 -20.84 30.46
N ASP A 491 -1.51 -21.07 31.57
CA ASP A 491 -0.30 -21.88 31.61
C ASP A 491 -0.63 -23.37 31.40
N LEU A 492 -1.68 -23.88 32.07
CA LEU A 492 -2.18 -25.25 31.90
C LEU A 492 -2.57 -25.54 30.45
N GLN A 493 -3.27 -24.61 29.80
CA GLN A 493 -3.66 -24.75 28.40
C GLN A 493 -2.46 -24.96 27.46
N LYS A 494 -1.29 -24.38 27.78
CA LYS A 494 -0.09 -24.48 26.94
C LYS A 494 0.73 -25.74 27.21
N LEU A 495 0.47 -26.46 28.30
CA LEU A 495 1.26 -27.62 28.71
C LEU A 495 1.32 -28.74 27.66
N PRO A 496 0.22 -29.16 27.01
CA PRO A 496 0.27 -30.26 26.04
C PRO A 496 1.20 -29.95 24.86
N ASP A 497 1.12 -28.73 24.32
CA ASP A 497 1.99 -28.28 23.25
C ASP A 497 3.44 -28.12 23.71
N ALA A 498 3.66 -27.59 24.92
CA ALA A 498 4.99 -27.44 25.49
C ALA A 498 5.68 -28.80 25.70
N ALA A 499 4.94 -29.80 26.20
CA ALA A 499 5.43 -31.17 26.39
C ALA A 499 5.78 -31.83 25.05
N SER A 500 4.90 -31.68 24.06
CA SER A 500 5.13 -32.20 22.71
C SER A 500 6.38 -31.56 22.07
N ARG A 501 6.57 -30.25 22.21
CA ARG A 501 7.77 -29.53 21.72
C ARG A 501 9.05 -29.93 22.45
N ALA A 502 9.00 -30.19 23.76
CA ALA A 502 10.16 -30.62 24.53
C ALA A 502 10.70 -31.98 24.02
N LEU A 503 9.79 -32.87 23.59
CA LEU A 503 10.10 -34.19 23.05
C LEU A 503 10.50 -34.19 21.57
N ASP A 504 10.23 -33.11 20.85
CA ASP A 504 10.47 -33.06 19.40
C ASP A 504 11.94 -33.33 19.06
N GLY A 505 12.16 -34.27 18.15
CA GLY A 505 13.48 -34.74 17.73
C GLY A 505 14.32 -35.44 18.81
N LEU A 506 13.76 -35.79 19.98
CA LEU A 506 14.48 -36.52 21.02
C LEU A 506 14.34 -38.04 20.87
N ASP A 507 15.49 -38.72 20.89
CA ASP A 507 15.60 -40.17 20.90
C ASP A 507 16.55 -40.56 22.03
N VAL A 508 16.01 -41.26 23.04
CA VAL A 508 16.74 -41.65 24.27
C VAL A 508 17.95 -42.53 23.96
N VAL A 509 17.88 -43.38 22.93
CA VAL A 509 19.01 -44.25 22.54
C VAL A 509 20.10 -43.38 21.93
N LYS A 510 19.76 -42.51 20.97
CA LYS A 510 20.72 -41.60 20.33
C LYS A 510 21.36 -40.62 21.33
N LEU A 511 20.60 -40.13 22.30
CA LEU A 511 21.12 -39.27 23.36
C LEU A 511 22.16 -39.99 24.22
N ASN A 512 21.92 -41.25 24.58
CA ASN A 512 22.89 -42.04 25.36
C ASN A 512 24.16 -42.34 24.56
N GLU A 513 24.03 -42.66 23.27
CA GLU A 513 25.18 -42.82 22.36
C GLU A 513 26.00 -41.54 22.24
N GLU A 514 25.34 -40.38 22.19
CA GLU A 514 26.02 -39.08 22.14
C GLU A 514 26.78 -38.79 23.45
N VAL A 515 26.21 -39.14 24.60
CA VAL A 515 26.93 -39.06 25.89
C VAL A 515 28.18 -39.93 25.87
N ASP A 516 28.10 -41.17 25.37
CA ASP A 516 29.28 -42.03 25.28
C ASP A 516 30.36 -41.42 24.39
N LYS A 517 30.00 -40.93 23.21
CA LYS A 517 30.94 -40.24 22.29
C LYS A 517 31.59 -39.01 22.93
N LEU A 518 30.81 -38.19 23.64
CA LEU A 518 31.33 -36.99 24.31
C LEU A 518 32.36 -37.36 25.38
N PHE A 519 32.13 -38.40 26.16
CA PHE A 519 33.06 -38.83 27.21
C PHE A 519 34.29 -39.56 26.64
N ASP A 520 34.13 -40.34 25.57
CA ASP A 520 35.26 -40.96 24.85
C ASP A 520 36.18 -39.91 24.20
N SER A 521 35.63 -38.75 23.82
CA SER A 521 36.40 -37.63 23.24
C SER A 521 37.29 -36.87 24.23
N LEU A 522 37.21 -37.17 25.54
CA LEU A 522 37.97 -36.49 26.59
C LEU A 522 39.47 -36.83 26.62
N GLY A 523 39.93 -37.74 25.75
CA GLY A 523 41.34 -38.08 25.57
C GLY A 523 41.87 -39.18 26.49
N PHE A 524 40.98 -39.89 27.20
CA PHE A 524 41.31 -41.15 27.86
C PHE A 524 41.46 -42.26 26.80
N LYS A 525 42.35 -43.24 27.04
CA LYS A 525 42.50 -44.39 26.12
C LYS A 525 41.24 -45.26 26.09
N LYS A 526 40.59 -45.41 27.25
CA LYS A 526 39.30 -46.08 27.42
C LYS A 526 38.63 -45.55 28.68
N PHE A 527 37.72 -44.58 28.54
CA PHE A 527 37.12 -43.88 29.67
C PHE A 527 36.53 -44.85 30.72
N ASP A 528 35.82 -45.88 30.26
CA ASP A 528 35.14 -46.86 31.13
C ASP A 528 36.08 -47.90 31.79
N ASP A 529 37.38 -47.91 31.48
CA ASP A 529 38.37 -48.68 32.27
C ASP A 529 38.82 -47.83 33.46
N ALA A 530 38.14 -47.97 34.60
CA ALA A 530 38.41 -47.18 35.79
C ALA A 530 39.87 -47.27 36.27
N SER A 531 40.48 -48.47 36.24
CA SER A 531 41.86 -48.68 36.70
C SER A 531 42.88 -48.06 35.74
N GLY A 532 42.62 -48.15 34.43
CA GLY A 532 43.43 -47.50 33.39
C GLY A 532 43.31 -45.98 33.43
N SER A 533 42.08 -45.47 33.41
CA SER A 533 41.75 -44.04 33.38
C SER A 533 42.23 -43.30 34.63
N GLN A 534 42.18 -43.91 35.81
CA GLN A 534 42.67 -43.30 37.05
C GLN A 534 44.20 -43.07 37.02
N LYS A 535 44.96 -43.95 36.35
CA LYS A 535 46.42 -43.81 36.21
C LYS A 535 46.82 -42.64 35.31
N GLU A 536 46.03 -42.34 34.29
CA GLU A 536 46.28 -41.23 33.36
C GLU A 536 45.51 -39.94 33.70
N PHE A 537 44.60 -39.99 34.68
CA PHE A 537 43.68 -38.91 35.05
C PHE A 537 44.36 -37.56 35.23
N LYS A 538 45.42 -37.47 36.05
CA LYS A 538 46.10 -36.19 36.33
C LYS A 538 46.59 -35.51 35.04
N SER A 539 47.16 -36.28 34.12
CA SER A 539 47.67 -35.75 32.85
C SER A 539 46.54 -35.40 31.88
N VAL A 540 45.50 -36.22 31.78
CA VAL A 540 44.39 -36.02 30.85
C VAL A 540 43.51 -34.86 31.33
N PHE A 541 43.15 -34.84 32.62
CA PHE A 541 42.29 -33.82 33.21
C PHE A 541 42.92 -32.42 33.21
N THR A 542 44.24 -32.31 33.42
CA THR A 542 44.95 -31.02 33.28
C THR A 542 44.77 -30.44 31.86
N LYS A 543 44.79 -31.29 30.82
CA LYS A 543 44.54 -30.86 29.43
C LYS A 543 43.06 -30.52 29.20
N ILE A 544 42.13 -31.29 29.76
CA ILE A 544 40.69 -31.03 29.69
C ILE A 544 40.36 -29.64 30.25
N ILE A 545 40.89 -29.30 31.44
CA ILE A 545 40.67 -28.00 32.08
C ILE A 545 41.37 -26.86 31.30
N GLY A 546 42.64 -27.07 30.89
CA GLY A 546 43.42 -26.06 30.16
C GLY A 546 42.89 -25.71 28.76
N ASN A 547 42.21 -26.65 28.09
CA ASN A 547 41.78 -26.51 26.69
C ASN A 547 40.26 -26.49 26.49
N LYS A 548 39.46 -26.19 27.53
CA LYS A 548 37.99 -26.24 27.47
C LYS A 548 37.42 -27.59 26.97
N GLY A 549 38.07 -28.71 27.28
CA GLY A 549 37.66 -30.05 26.80
C GLY A 549 36.24 -30.49 27.22
N LEU A 550 35.63 -29.81 28.19
CA LEU A 550 34.25 -30.04 28.65
C LEU A 550 33.18 -29.21 27.88
N GLU A 551 33.57 -28.37 26.92
CA GLU A 551 32.66 -27.46 26.22
C GLU A 551 31.57 -28.21 25.42
N GLY A 552 31.91 -29.34 24.78
CA GLY A 552 30.93 -30.18 24.09
C GLY A 552 29.86 -30.75 25.04
N ILE A 553 30.26 -31.21 26.23
CA ILE A 553 29.33 -31.68 27.27
C ILE A 553 28.47 -30.53 27.78
N ARG A 554 29.05 -29.33 27.97
CA ARG A 554 28.32 -28.13 28.40
C ARG A 554 27.22 -27.77 27.40
N GLU A 555 27.54 -27.70 26.11
CA GLU A 555 26.59 -27.37 25.06
C GLU A 555 25.51 -28.43 24.89
N PHE A 556 25.87 -29.72 25.04
CA PHE A 556 24.90 -30.81 25.03
C PHE A 556 23.87 -30.68 26.17
N ILE A 557 24.33 -30.48 27.41
CA ILE A 557 23.45 -30.28 28.57
C ILE A 557 22.60 -29.03 28.39
N LYS A 558 23.18 -27.93 27.87
CA LYS A 558 22.47 -26.68 27.61
C LYS A 558 21.32 -26.86 26.62
N LYS A 559 21.55 -27.53 25.49
CA LYS A 559 20.49 -27.84 24.51
C LYS A 559 19.33 -28.64 25.12
N LEU A 560 19.65 -29.59 26.02
CA LEU A 560 18.63 -30.35 26.74
C LEU A 560 17.85 -29.48 27.73
N ILE A 561 18.53 -28.58 28.46
CA ILE A 561 17.85 -27.61 29.34
C ILE A 561 16.91 -26.72 28.53
N GLU A 562 17.35 -26.21 27.38
CA GLU A 562 16.55 -25.34 26.49
C GLU A 562 15.28 -26.04 26.00
N LYS A 563 15.32 -27.35 25.73
CA LYS A 563 14.13 -28.13 25.34
C LYS A 563 13.09 -28.22 26.46
N PHE A 564 13.50 -28.34 27.71
CA PHE A 564 12.61 -28.47 28.86
C PHE A 564 12.36 -27.15 29.60
N GLN A 565 12.83 -26.01 29.08
CA GLN A 565 12.74 -24.73 29.79
C GLN A 565 11.30 -24.22 29.99
N THR A 566 10.37 -24.61 29.11
CA THR A 566 8.96 -24.22 29.17
C THR A 566 8.11 -25.18 30.01
N ILE A 567 8.72 -26.28 30.48
CA ILE A 567 8.07 -27.22 31.38
C ILE A 567 8.26 -26.71 32.81
N PRO A 568 7.17 -26.64 33.61
CA PRO A 568 7.28 -26.30 35.02
C PRO A 568 8.30 -27.18 35.75
N SER A 569 9.06 -26.56 36.63
CA SER A 569 9.93 -27.25 37.56
C SER A 569 9.21 -27.58 38.86
N ALA A 570 9.76 -28.48 39.66
CA ALA A 570 9.29 -28.72 41.03
C ALA A 570 9.14 -27.45 41.88
N ASP A 571 10.01 -26.44 41.67
CA ASP A 571 9.93 -25.16 42.38
C ASP A 571 8.73 -24.32 41.95
N ASP A 572 8.18 -24.55 40.75
CA ASP A 572 6.97 -23.90 40.25
C ASP A 572 5.70 -24.43 40.91
N LYS A 573 5.77 -25.58 41.59
CA LYS A 573 4.68 -26.20 42.35
C LYS A 573 3.39 -26.30 41.53
N LEU A 574 3.46 -26.90 40.34
CA LEU A 574 2.32 -26.97 39.41
C LEU A 574 1.10 -27.61 40.08
N LYS A 575 1.29 -28.70 40.82
CA LYS A 575 0.23 -29.39 41.56
C LYS A 575 -0.49 -28.47 42.55
N ASP A 576 0.26 -27.66 43.30
CA ASP A 576 -0.32 -26.70 44.26
C ASP A 576 -1.10 -25.60 43.53
N LYS A 577 -0.62 -25.14 42.37
CA LYS A 577 -1.34 -24.16 41.53
C LYS A 577 -2.65 -24.74 40.96
N VAL A 578 -2.67 -26.01 40.56
CA VAL A 578 -3.91 -26.69 40.17
C VAL A 578 -4.86 -26.79 41.35
N LYS A 579 -4.35 -27.15 42.53
CA LYS A 579 -5.13 -27.19 43.76
C LYS A 579 -5.73 -25.82 44.10
N GLU A 580 -4.97 -24.74 43.92
CA GLU A 580 -5.48 -23.38 44.13
C GLU A 580 -6.68 -23.06 43.24
N ILE A 581 -6.69 -23.50 41.97
CA ILE A 581 -7.86 -23.34 41.09
C ILE A 581 -9.08 -24.09 41.67
N LEU A 582 -8.88 -25.36 42.07
CA LEU A 582 -9.94 -26.21 42.63
C LEU A 582 -10.53 -25.62 43.92
N ASP A 583 -9.68 -25.16 44.84
CA ASP A 583 -10.08 -24.58 46.13
C ASP A 583 -10.87 -23.27 45.97
N ASN A 584 -10.72 -22.59 44.81
CA ASN A 584 -11.37 -21.31 44.54
C ASN A 584 -12.48 -21.41 43.47
N LYS A 585 -12.96 -22.62 43.15
CA LYS A 585 -14.06 -22.88 42.20
C LYS A 585 -15.26 -21.95 42.39
N ASP A 586 -15.68 -21.80 43.66
CA ASP A 586 -16.86 -20.99 44.01
C ASP A 586 -16.63 -19.49 43.80
N ILE A 587 -15.39 -19.00 43.93
CA ILE A 587 -15.08 -17.59 43.64
C ILE A 587 -15.31 -17.28 42.15
N ILE A 588 -15.09 -18.26 41.26
CA ILE A 588 -15.25 -18.04 39.82
C ILE A 588 -16.73 -18.10 39.41
N ASN A 589 -17.50 -19.04 39.98
CA ASN A 589 -18.87 -19.31 39.55
C ASN A 589 -19.96 -18.63 40.40
N THR A 590 -19.69 -18.41 41.69
CA THR A 590 -20.68 -17.90 42.65
C THR A 590 -20.22 -16.65 43.40
N SER A 591 -19.09 -16.02 43.02
CA SER A 591 -18.62 -14.79 43.69
C SER A 591 -19.72 -13.74 43.73
N PRO A 592 -20.14 -13.32 44.94
CA PRO A 592 -21.11 -12.25 45.10
C PRO A 592 -20.66 -10.95 44.45
N VAL A 593 -19.34 -10.72 44.35
CA VAL A 593 -18.76 -9.49 43.82
C VAL A 593 -18.79 -9.48 42.28
N ILE A 594 -18.46 -10.60 41.63
CA ILE A 594 -18.61 -10.74 40.16
C ILE A 594 -20.09 -10.69 39.78
N LYS A 595 -20.93 -11.39 40.56
CA LYS A 595 -22.38 -11.36 40.38
C LYS A 595 -22.94 -9.94 40.50
N LYS A 596 -22.43 -9.15 41.46
CA LYS A 596 -22.81 -7.75 41.63
C LYS A 596 -22.43 -6.88 40.41
N GLU A 597 -21.23 -7.03 39.85
CA GLU A 597 -20.87 -6.33 38.61
C GLU A 597 -21.83 -6.69 37.47
N ILE A 598 -22.19 -7.97 37.32
CA ILE A 598 -23.14 -8.41 36.29
C ILE A 598 -24.54 -7.83 36.53
N ASP A 599 -25.04 -7.92 37.77
CA ASP A 599 -26.41 -7.56 38.13
C ASP A 599 -26.63 -6.06 38.21
N ASP A 600 -25.64 -5.30 38.70
CA ASP A 600 -25.77 -3.85 38.92
C ASP A 600 -25.23 -3.03 37.74
N VAL A 601 -24.15 -3.49 37.08
CA VAL A 601 -23.50 -2.75 35.99
C VAL A 601 -23.89 -3.30 34.62
N HIS A 602 -23.64 -4.59 34.35
CA HIS A 602 -23.87 -5.12 33.01
C HIS A 602 -25.35 -5.07 32.61
N SER A 603 -26.27 -5.28 33.56
CA SER A 603 -27.71 -5.17 33.33
C SER A 603 -28.15 -3.77 32.85
N LEU A 604 -27.45 -2.72 33.28
CA LEU A 604 -27.69 -1.33 32.88
C LEU A 604 -27.00 -0.99 31.57
N LEU A 605 -25.81 -1.54 31.30
CA LEU A 605 -25.04 -1.24 30.10
C LEU A 605 -25.53 -1.98 28.86
N LYS A 606 -25.92 -3.26 28.96
CA LYS A 606 -26.39 -4.07 27.82
C LYS A 606 -27.51 -3.39 27.01
N PRO A 607 -28.59 -2.85 27.63
CA PRO A 607 -29.67 -2.20 26.90
C PRO A 607 -29.24 -0.93 26.14
N LEU A 608 -28.11 -0.30 26.52
CA LEU A 608 -27.64 0.95 25.94
C LEU A 608 -26.92 0.76 24.59
N LYS A 609 -26.67 -0.47 24.14
CA LYS A 609 -25.91 -0.77 22.90
C LYS A 609 -26.34 0.11 21.72
N ALA A 610 -27.62 0.12 21.39
CA ALA A 610 -28.14 0.87 20.26
C ALA A 610 -27.97 2.40 20.42
N ASN A 611 -28.24 2.92 21.62
CA ASN A 611 -28.12 4.34 21.91
C ASN A 611 -26.65 4.79 21.89
N SER A 612 -25.76 3.98 22.46
CA SER A 612 -24.32 4.21 22.48
C SER A 612 -23.73 4.21 21.07
N VAL A 613 -24.17 3.32 20.17
CA VAL A 613 -23.76 3.35 18.75
C VAL A 613 -24.14 4.68 18.10
N LYS A 614 -25.38 5.14 18.26
CA LYS A 614 -25.85 6.40 17.66
C LYS A 614 -25.08 7.61 18.21
N VAL A 615 -24.94 7.70 19.53
CA VAL A 615 -24.24 8.82 20.20
C VAL A 615 -22.75 8.83 19.87
N SER A 616 -22.08 7.67 19.87
CA SER A 616 -20.66 7.57 19.53
C SER A 616 -20.38 7.94 18.07
N GLN A 617 -21.24 7.53 17.13
CA GLN A 617 -21.18 7.94 15.73
C GLN A 617 -21.34 9.46 15.61
N ALA A 618 -22.29 10.04 16.34
CA ALA A 618 -22.50 11.49 16.36
C ALA A 618 -21.30 12.25 16.92
N ILE A 619 -20.69 11.75 17.99
CA ILE A 619 -19.47 12.30 18.57
C ILE A 619 -18.33 12.24 17.55
N LYS A 620 -18.13 11.10 16.87
CA LYS A 620 -17.11 10.98 15.82
C LYS A 620 -17.33 11.98 14.69
N ALA A 621 -18.58 12.13 14.22
CA ALA A 621 -18.91 13.06 13.14
C ALA A 621 -18.64 14.52 13.49
N TYR A 622 -19.08 15.01 14.65
CA TYR A 622 -18.82 16.41 15.01
C TYR A 622 -17.35 16.65 15.37
N ARG A 623 -16.62 15.64 15.86
CA ARG A 623 -15.17 15.74 16.03
C ARG A 623 -14.46 15.94 14.70
N GLN A 624 -14.86 15.22 13.64
CA GLN A 624 -14.35 15.45 12.29
C GLN A 624 -14.66 16.87 11.79
N LEU A 625 -15.85 17.41 12.09
CA LEU A 625 -16.18 18.81 11.80
C LEU A 625 -15.31 19.81 12.56
N ARG A 626 -15.01 19.56 13.83
CA ARG A 626 -14.10 20.39 14.63
C ARG A 626 -12.68 20.38 14.07
N ASP A 627 -12.24 19.21 13.60
CA ASP A 627 -10.88 18.97 13.12
C ASP A 627 -10.74 19.26 11.62
N ILE A 628 -11.80 19.71 10.94
CA ILE A 628 -11.77 20.01 9.51
C ILE A 628 -10.70 21.06 9.18
N ARG A 629 -9.93 20.76 8.14
CA ARG A 629 -8.86 21.61 7.64
C ARG A 629 -9.44 22.60 6.63
N LEU A 630 -9.81 23.79 7.10
CA LEU A 630 -10.39 24.84 6.25
C LEU A 630 -9.49 25.22 5.06
N LYS A 631 -8.17 25.03 5.16
CA LYS A 631 -7.22 25.24 4.06
C LYS A 631 -7.41 24.29 2.87
N ASP A 632 -8.08 23.16 3.05
CA ASP A 632 -8.35 22.21 1.97
C ASP A 632 -9.71 22.47 1.29
N ILE A 633 -10.60 23.25 1.92
CA ILE A 633 -11.91 23.60 1.34
C ILE A 633 -11.78 24.28 -0.05
N PRO A 634 -10.87 25.26 -0.26
CA PRO A 634 -10.68 25.86 -1.57
C PRO A 634 -10.31 24.87 -2.67
N VAL A 635 -9.70 23.73 -2.33
CA VAL A 635 -9.41 22.66 -3.29
C VAL A 635 -10.72 22.08 -3.83
N PHE A 636 -11.70 21.80 -2.97
CA PHE A 636 -13.01 21.32 -3.39
C PHE A 636 -13.77 22.32 -4.24
N GLU A 637 -13.75 23.60 -3.87
CA GLU A 637 -14.40 24.66 -4.63
C GLU A 637 -13.80 24.80 -6.03
N THR A 638 -12.47 24.74 -6.12
CA THR A 638 -11.74 24.82 -7.38
C THR A 638 -12.11 23.64 -8.28
N VAL A 639 -12.12 22.42 -7.74
CA VAL A 639 -12.46 21.21 -8.50
C VAL A 639 -13.93 21.21 -8.93
N ALA A 640 -14.85 21.50 -8.01
CA ALA A 640 -16.27 21.58 -8.33
C ALA A 640 -16.54 22.66 -9.40
N SER A 641 -15.81 23.77 -9.38
CA SER A 641 -15.90 24.80 -10.42
C SER A 641 -15.39 24.29 -11.76
N ALA A 642 -14.19 23.68 -11.80
CA ALA A 642 -13.63 23.11 -13.03
C ALA A 642 -14.58 22.11 -13.71
N ILE A 643 -15.18 21.20 -12.92
CA ILE A 643 -16.16 20.22 -13.43
C ILE A 643 -17.42 20.93 -13.94
N SER A 644 -17.92 21.92 -13.20
CA SER A 644 -19.10 22.69 -13.59
C SER A 644 -18.88 23.50 -14.87
N ASP A 645 -17.69 24.05 -15.08
CA ASP A 645 -17.37 24.88 -16.24
C ASP A 645 -17.31 24.01 -17.51
N VAL A 646 -16.78 22.80 -17.39
CA VAL A 646 -16.69 21.81 -18.48
C VAL A 646 -18.02 21.14 -18.80
N ALA A 647 -18.93 21.03 -17.83
CA ALA A 647 -20.26 20.44 -18.04
C ALA A 647 -21.02 21.10 -19.20
N GLN A 648 -20.84 22.41 -19.39
CA GLN A 648 -21.43 23.15 -20.51
C GLN A 648 -20.79 22.78 -21.85
N ASP A 649 -19.47 22.73 -21.95
CA ASP A 649 -18.77 22.40 -23.20
C ASP A 649 -19.07 20.96 -23.64
N LEU A 650 -19.19 20.04 -22.68
CA LEU A 650 -19.52 18.64 -22.93
C LEU A 650 -20.95 18.42 -23.45
N SER A 651 -21.84 19.40 -23.31
CA SER A 651 -23.20 19.30 -23.87
C SER A 651 -23.20 19.25 -25.41
N GLY A 652 -22.16 19.82 -26.04
CA GLY A 652 -21.96 19.83 -27.49
C GLY A 652 -21.41 18.53 -28.08
N VAL A 653 -21.00 17.55 -27.25
CA VAL A 653 -20.33 16.32 -27.73
C VAL A 653 -21.13 15.53 -28.77
N SER A 654 -22.46 15.65 -28.76
CA SER A 654 -23.33 15.02 -29.76
C SER A 654 -23.18 15.57 -31.18
N THR A 655 -22.67 16.80 -31.36
CA THR A 655 -22.49 17.44 -32.68
C THR A 655 -21.17 17.08 -33.35
N ILE A 656 -20.23 16.45 -32.63
CA ILE A 656 -18.90 16.09 -33.14
C ILE A 656 -18.96 15.33 -34.47
N PRO A 657 -19.80 14.29 -34.65
CA PRO A 657 -19.88 13.59 -35.93
C PRO A 657 -20.27 14.48 -37.11
N ASP A 658 -21.15 15.46 -36.88
CA ASP A 658 -21.61 16.37 -37.92
C ASP A 658 -20.55 17.41 -38.26
N GLU A 659 -19.80 17.88 -37.27
CA GLU A 659 -18.66 18.78 -37.46
C GLU A 659 -17.52 18.11 -38.22
N MET A 660 -17.18 16.87 -37.88
CA MET A 660 -16.13 16.10 -38.56
C MET A 660 -16.48 15.77 -40.02
N LYS A 661 -17.77 15.80 -40.39
CA LYS A 661 -18.25 15.60 -41.77
C LYS A 661 -18.28 16.87 -42.62
N LYS A 662 -17.98 18.04 -42.04
CA LYS A 662 -17.90 19.29 -42.81
C LYS A 662 -16.60 19.35 -43.60
N ASP A 663 -16.68 19.79 -44.86
CA ASP A 663 -15.52 20.09 -45.71
C ASP A 663 -14.48 18.95 -45.82
N VAL A 664 -14.97 17.69 -45.85
CA VAL A 664 -14.17 16.46 -45.89
C VAL A 664 -13.31 16.43 -47.15
N SER A 665 -12.00 16.32 -46.97
CA SER A 665 -11.05 16.23 -48.08
C SER A 665 -11.09 14.85 -48.76
N GLN A 666 -10.57 14.77 -49.98
CA GLN A 666 -10.34 13.48 -50.63
C GLN A 666 -9.42 12.60 -49.77
N ALA A 667 -8.40 13.18 -49.14
CA ALA A 667 -7.50 12.45 -48.23
C ALA A 667 -8.24 11.84 -47.04
N THR A 668 -9.18 12.58 -46.46
CA THR A 668 -10.03 12.10 -45.35
C THR A 668 -10.93 10.95 -45.79
N THR A 669 -11.49 11.04 -47.00
CA THR A 669 -12.32 9.97 -47.55
C THR A 669 -11.51 8.70 -47.79
N GLU A 670 -10.29 8.80 -48.34
CA GLU A 670 -9.44 7.64 -48.60
C GLU A 670 -8.87 7.02 -47.31
N ILE A 671 -8.44 7.84 -46.34
CA ILE A 671 -7.87 7.31 -45.10
C ILE A 671 -8.92 6.55 -44.26
N ASN A 672 -10.18 6.98 -44.30
CA ASN A 672 -11.29 6.33 -43.60
C ASN A 672 -11.69 4.97 -44.21
N LYS A 673 -11.11 4.57 -45.36
CA LYS A 673 -11.36 3.25 -45.99
C LYS A 673 -10.53 2.11 -45.39
N LEU A 674 -9.73 2.36 -44.35
CA LEU A 674 -9.01 1.28 -43.65
C LEU A 674 -10.02 0.24 -43.11
N PRO A 675 -10.04 -1.00 -43.63
CA PRO A 675 -11.03 -1.99 -43.22
C PRO A 675 -10.78 -2.44 -41.79
N ASP A 676 -11.86 -2.62 -41.02
CA ASP A 676 -11.85 -3.03 -39.62
C ASP A 676 -10.88 -2.21 -38.75
N SER A 677 -10.79 -0.90 -39.03
CA SER A 677 -9.83 0.02 -38.40
C SER A 677 -9.81 -0.09 -36.88
N LEU A 678 -10.98 -0.19 -36.23
CA LEU A 678 -11.09 -0.37 -34.78
C LEU A 678 -10.52 -1.71 -34.30
N ALA A 679 -10.82 -2.82 -34.97
CA ALA A 679 -10.26 -4.13 -34.59
C ALA A 679 -8.73 -4.14 -34.74
N LYS A 680 -8.22 -3.49 -35.79
CA LYS A 680 -6.78 -3.31 -36.00
C LYS A 680 -6.15 -2.41 -34.93
N SER A 681 -6.81 -1.34 -34.53
CA SER A 681 -6.31 -0.45 -33.46
C SER A 681 -6.27 -1.14 -32.11
N VAL A 682 -7.23 -2.02 -31.81
CA VAL A 682 -7.23 -2.85 -30.60
C VAL A 682 -6.00 -3.77 -30.58
N VAL A 683 -5.72 -4.48 -31.68
CA VAL A 683 -4.57 -5.40 -31.77
C VAL A 683 -3.24 -4.65 -31.63
N ILE A 684 -3.04 -3.59 -32.42
CA ILE A 684 -1.79 -2.83 -32.40
C ILE A 684 -1.66 -2.07 -31.07
N GLY A 685 -2.70 -1.37 -30.65
CA GLY A 685 -2.71 -0.54 -29.44
C GLY A 685 -2.41 -1.34 -28.18
N HIS A 686 -3.09 -2.48 -27.96
CA HIS A 686 -2.78 -3.34 -26.80
C HIS A 686 -1.35 -3.88 -26.86
N SER A 687 -0.91 -4.39 -28.01
CA SER A 687 0.43 -4.95 -28.14
C SER A 687 1.52 -3.93 -27.81
N VAL A 688 1.37 -2.70 -28.28
CA VAL A 688 2.32 -1.61 -28.04
C VAL A 688 2.21 -1.06 -26.63
N ASN A 689 1.00 -0.97 -26.06
CA ASN A 689 0.84 -0.55 -24.67
C ASN A 689 1.45 -1.56 -23.69
N SER A 690 1.27 -2.86 -23.91
CA SER A 690 1.93 -3.90 -23.10
C SER A 690 3.45 -3.85 -23.24
N LEU A 691 3.98 -3.62 -24.45
CA LEU A 691 5.42 -3.38 -24.67
C LEU A 691 5.92 -2.18 -23.85
N ARG A 692 5.17 -1.08 -23.86
CA ARG A 692 5.48 0.11 -23.07
C ARG A 692 5.47 -0.17 -21.58
N SER A 693 4.47 -0.91 -21.08
CA SER A 693 4.41 -1.31 -19.67
C SER A 693 5.55 -2.24 -19.27
N ALA A 694 5.97 -3.16 -20.15
CA ALA A 694 7.16 -3.98 -19.94
C ALA A 694 8.43 -3.12 -19.80
N PHE A 695 8.65 -2.17 -20.70
CA PHE A 695 9.84 -1.30 -20.64
C PHE A 695 9.79 -0.32 -19.46
N ALA A 696 8.61 0.18 -19.10
CA ALA A 696 8.45 0.99 -17.89
C ALA A 696 8.74 0.17 -16.62
N LEU A 697 8.28 -1.09 -16.53
CA LEU A 697 8.61 -1.96 -15.40
C LEU A 697 10.12 -2.21 -15.31
N ARG A 698 10.80 -2.43 -16.44
CA ARG A 698 12.27 -2.53 -16.50
C ARG A 698 12.94 -1.28 -15.93
N ASP A 699 12.46 -0.09 -16.28
CA ASP A 699 13.04 1.17 -15.79
C ASP A 699 12.83 1.36 -14.29
N LEU A 700 11.79 0.75 -13.72
CA LEU A 700 11.51 0.73 -12.28
C LEU A 700 12.25 -0.38 -11.52
N LYS A 701 13.17 -1.11 -12.15
CA LYS A 701 13.86 -2.26 -11.51
C LYS A 701 14.51 -1.89 -10.18
N ALA A 702 15.18 -0.74 -10.09
CA ALA A 702 15.85 -0.33 -8.86
C ALA A 702 14.85 -0.02 -7.73
N GLU A 703 13.70 0.56 -8.06
CA GLU A 703 12.61 0.90 -7.15
C GLU A 703 11.91 -0.38 -6.66
N VAL A 704 11.68 -1.32 -7.57
CA VAL A 704 11.15 -2.67 -7.23
C VAL A 704 12.12 -3.42 -6.31
N GLU A 705 13.44 -3.31 -6.50
CA GLU A 705 14.41 -3.90 -5.56
C GLU A 705 14.36 -3.25 -4.17
N LYS A 706 14.17 -1.93 -4.10
CA LYS A 706 13.98 -1.24 -2.79
C LYS A 706 12.70 -1.70 -2.10
N LEU A 707 11.63 -1.98 -2.85
CA LEU A 707 10.39 -2.55 -2.33
C LEU A 707 10.60 -3.94 -1.70
N LYS A 708 11.65 -4.70 -2.08
CA LYS A 708 11.99 -6.01 -1.50
C LYS A 708 12.69 -5.92 -0.14
N THR A 709 13.46 -4.85 0.07
CA THR A 709 14.36 -4.71 1.23
C THR A 709 13.75 -3.99 2.43
N ILE A 710 12.41 -3.98 2.54
CA ILE A 710 11.70 -3.20 3.55
C ILE A 710 12.02 -3.73 4.97
N ASP A 711 12.26 -2.82 5.92
CA ASP A 711 12.59 -3.10 7.32
C ASP A 711 11.56 -4.03 8.01
N SER A 712 12.02 -4.87 8.93
CA SER A 712 11.22 -5.88 9.64
C SER A 712 9.97 -5.33 10.36
N ALA A 713 10.03 -4.10 10.90
CA ALA A 713 8.87 -3.47 11.54
C ALA A 713 7.83 -3.02 10.51
N VAL A 714 8.29 -2.55 9.36
CA VAL A 714 7.44 -2.19 8.22
C VAL A 714 6.89 -3.44 7.54
N GLN A 715 7.65 -4.53 7.48
CA GLN A 715 7.17 -5.84 6.99
C GLN A 715 5.99 -6.37 7.80
N ALA A 716 5.95 -6.20 9.13
CA ALA A 716 4.81 -6.64 9.92
C ALA A 716 3.51 -5.88 9.57
N VAL A 717 3.63 -4.57 9.29
CA VAL A 717 2.51 -3.72 8.88
C VAL A 717 2.11 -4.02 7.44
N ILE A 718 3.10 -4.15 6.54
CA ILE A 718 2.90 -4.52 5.13
C ILE A 718 2.28 -5.90 5.01
N GLN A 719 2.77 -6.93 5.72
CA GLN A 719 2.21 -8.28 5.65
C GLN A 719 0.74 -8.31 6.07
N LYS A 720 0.36 -7.54 7.09
CA LYS A 720 -1.02 -7.47 7.55
C LYS A 720 -1.96 -6.84 6.52
N ILE A 721 -1.45 -5.94 5.67
CA ILE A 721 -2.23 -5.18 4.70
C ILE A 721 -2.14 -5.79 3.28
N TRP A 722 -0.98 -6.32 2.89
CA TRP A 722 -0.67 -6.73 1.52
C TRP A 722 -0.88 -8.23 1.26
N GLY A 723 -1.11 -9.03 2.30
CA GLY A 723 -1.25 -10.48 2.15
C GLY A 723 0.06 -11.11 1.69
N ASN A 724 0.08 -11.73 0.50
CA ASN A 724 1.18 -12.56 0.03
C ASN A 724 2.33 -11.79 -0.66
N TYR A 725 2.89 -10.80 0.03
CA TYR A 725 3.98 -9.95 -0.47
C TYR A 725 5.15 -10.70 -1.14
N LYS A 726 5.52 -11.88 -0.61
CA LYS A 726 6.61 -12.69 -1.18
C LYS A 726 6.28 -13.21 -2.58
N GLU A 727 5.02 -13.56 -2.83
CA GLU A 727 4.55 -14.01 -4.13
C GLU A 727 4.57 -12.85 -5.13
N ASP A 728 4.06 -11.68 -4.75
CA ASP A 728 4.07 -10.50 -5.64
C ASP A 728 5.50 -10.10 -6.06
N MET A 729 6.44 -10.11 -5.12
CA MET A 729 7.85 -9.76 -5.42
C MET A 729 8.50 -10.81 -6.32
N ALA A 730 8.16 -12.09 -6.15
CA ALA A 730 8.66 -13.17 -7.00
C ALA A 730 8.08 -13.09 -8.42
N GLU A 731 6.79 -12.74 -8.56
CA GLU A 731 6.15 -12.50 -9.86
C GLU A 731 6.82 -11.32 -10.58
N LEU A 732 6.98 -10.17 -9.92
CA LEU A 732 7.66 -8.99 -10.48
C LEU A 732 9.08 -9.33 -10.96
N GLU A 733 9.86 -10.07 -10.16
CA GLU A 733 11.23 -10.47 -10.51
C GLU A 733 11.26 -11.42 -11.71
N LYS A 734 10.32 -12.36 -11.76
CA LYS A 734 10.19 -13.28 -12.89
C LYS A 734 9.82 -12.51 -14.16
N THR A 735 8.85 -11.61 -14.09
CA THR A 735 8.43 -10.76 -15.22
C THR A 735 9.59 -9.87 -15.70
N LEU A 736 10.34 -9.25 -14.80
CA LEU A 736 11.56 -8.49 -15.14
C LEU A 736 12.58 -9.37 -15.88
N GLY A 737 12.81 -10.60 -15.41
CA GLY A 737 13.69 -11.56 -16.07
C GLY A 737 13.19 -12.02 -17.44
N ASP A 738 11.88 -12.11 -17.64
CA ASP A 738 11.27 -12.42 -18.93
C ASP A 738 11.43 -11.24 -19.92
N ILE A 739 11.26 -10.00 -19.43
CA ILE A 739 11.44 -8.76 -20.21
C ILE A 739 12.90 -8.62 -20.67
N GLU A 740 13.88 -8.83 -19.78
CA GLU A 740 15.30 -8.79 -20.15
C GLU A 740 15.66 -9.82 -21.23
N ARG A 741 15.01 -10.98 -21.24
CA ARG A 741 15.20 -11.98 -22.30
C ARG A 741 14.58 -11.54 -23.62
N PHE A 742 13.40 -10.95 -23.57
CA PHE A 742 12.75 -10.38 -24.75
C PHE A 742 13.66 -9.33 -25.41
N GLU A 743 14.20 -8.39 -24.65
CA GLU A 743 15.08 -7.33 -25.17
C GLU A 743 16.37 -7.87 -25.79
N LYS A 744 17.02 -8.84 -25.14
CA LYS A 744 18.24 -9.47 -25.68
C LYS A 744 18.02 -10.16 -27.03
N ASN A 745 16.78 -10.57 -27.32
CA ASN A 745 16.41 -11.24 -28.56
C ASN A 745 15.81 -10.29 -29.60
N LEU A 746 15.58 -9.02 -29.24
CA LEU A 746 15.10 -8.00 -30.16
C LEU A 746 16.25 -7.61 -31.10
N ASN A 747 16.00 -7.67 -32.40
CA ASN A 747 16.94 -7.21 -33.41
C ASN A 747 16.21 -6.29 -34.39
N VAL A 748 16.36 -4.98 -34.18
CA VAL A 748 15.63 -3.95 -34.93
C VAL A 748 16.19 -3.78 -36.34
N SER A 749 17.48 -4.05 -36.54
CA SER A 749 18.15 -3.87 -37.84
C SER A 749 17.56 -4.73 -38.97
N ASN A 750 16.86 -5.81 -38.64
CA ASN A 750 16.19 -6.70 -39.59
C ASN A 750 14.73 -6.28 -39.92
N LEU A 751 14.20 -5.25 -39.26
CA LEU A 751 12.79 -4.84 -39.39
C LEU A 751 12.64 -3.75 -40.46
N THR A 752 12.74 -4.12 -41.73
CA THR A 752 12.74 -3.14 -42.84
C THR A 752 11.35 -2.74 -43.35
N THR A 753 10.27 -3.34 -42.83
CA THR A 753 8.89 -3.07 -43.25
C THR A 753 7.96 -2.99 -42.04
N ILE A 754 6.83 -2.27 -42.16
CA ILE A 754 5.82 -2.17 -41.08
C ILE A 754 5.37 -3.56 -40.62
N GLY A 755 5.10 -4.49 -41.55
CA GLY A 755 4.71 -5.86 -41.22
C GLY A 755 5.73 -6.58 -40.34
N ALA A 756 7.04 -6.36 -40.57
CA ALA A 756 8.10 -6.97 -39.77
C ALA A 756 8.06 -6.50 -38.31
N TYR A 757 7.72 -5.23 -38.05
CA TYR A 757 7.59 -4.69 -36.68
C TYR A 757 6.53 -5.41 -35.84
N GLY A 758 5.55 -6.08 -36.44
CA GLY A 758 4.55 -6.86 -35.69
C GLY A 758 5.08 -8.20 -35.15
N THR A 759 6.18 -8.73 -35.70
CA THR A 759 6.68 -10.08 -35.37
C THR A 759 7.21 -10.20 -33.93
N PRO A 760 8.07 -9.28 -33.44
CA PRO A 760 8.59 -9.38 -32.07
C PRO A 760 7.49 -9.32 -31.00
N LEU A 761 6.37 -8.62 -31.25
CA LEU A 761 5.26 -8.49 -30.29
C LEU A 761 4.63 -9.83 -29.89
N THR A 762 4.76 -10.87 -30.72
CA THR A 762 4.27 -12.23 -30.39
C THR A 762 4.94 -12.81 -29.14
N ALA A 763 6.18 -12.42 -28.85
CA ALA A 763 6.92 -12.88 -27.68
C ALA A 763 6.38 -12.33 -26.35
N LEU A 764 5.61 -11.23 -26.39
CA LEU A 764 4.96 -10.67 -25.18
C LEU A 764 3.97 -11.66 -24.55
N ALA A 765 3.43 -12.60 -25.33
CA ALA A 765 2.55 -13.66 -24.83
C ALA A 765 3.26 -14.63 -23.87
N SER A 766 4.59 -14.65 -23.86
CA SER A 766 5.40 -15.51 -22.99
C SER A 766 5.81 -14.83 -21.68
N LEU A 767 5.52 -13.53 -21.52
CA LEU A 767 5.84 -12.81 -20.29
C LEU A 767 4.91 -13.26 -19.15
N THR A 768 5.49 -13.42 -17.96
CA THR A 768 4.71 -13.66 -16.75
C THR A 768 3.84 -12.44 -16.42
N SER A 769 2.55 -12.65 -16.14
CA SER A 769 1.66 -11.61 -15.62
C SER A 769 1.86 -11.38 -14.12
N VAL A 770 1.65 -10.14 -13.66
CA VAL A 770 1.70 -9.77 -12.24
C VAL A 770 0.32 -9.29 -11.79
N ASN A 771 -0.24 -9.89 -10.74
CA ASN A 771 -1.55 -9.49 -10.19
C ASN A 771 -1.45 -9.07 -8.72
N MET A 772 -0.71 -7.98 -8.48
CA MET A 772 -0.38 -7.56 -7.13
C MET A 772 -1.33 -6.53 -6.51
N ASN A 773 -2.37 -6.06 -7.22
CA ASN A 773 -3.29 -5.01 -6.73
C ASN A 773 -2.52 -3.78 -6.16
N ALA A 774 -1.54 -3.27 -6.92
CA ALA A 774 -0.63 -2.23 -6.47
C ALA A 774 -1.36 -0.97 -5.97
N LYS A 775 -2.48 -0.63 -6.60
CA LYS A 775 -3.34 0.51 -6.24
C LYS A 775 -3.90 0.39 -4.83
N GLU A 776 -4.52 -0.75 -4.51
CA GLU A 776 -5.11 -1.02 -3.20
C GLU A 776 -4.03 -1.02 -2.11
N LYS A 777 -2.86 -1.59 -2.42
CA LYS A 777 -1.70 -1.60 -1.53
C LYS A 777 -1.16 -0.19 -1.26
N SER A 778 -1.10 0.67 -2.29
CA SER A 778 -0.70 2.07 -2.15
C SER A 778 -1.69 2.85 -1.28
N LYS A 779 -3.00 2.74 -1.55
CA LYS A 779 -4.06 3.39 -0.76
C LYS A 779 -3.98 3.02 0.72
N ALA A 780 -3.66 1.76 1.01
CA ALA A 780 -3.55 1.33 2.39
C ALA A 780 -2.29 1.88 3.10
N LEU A 781 -1.17 2.06 2.39
CA LEU A 781 -0.01 2.79 2.91
C LEU A 781 -0.32 4.27 3.14
N GLU A 782 -1.08 4.90 2.24
CA GLU A 782 -1.52 6.29 2.40
C GLU A 782 -2.43 6.46 3.63
N ALA A 783 -3.36 5.53 3.85
CA ALA A 783 -4.21 5.55 5.05
C ALA A 783 -3.38 5.45 6.34
N LEU A 784 -2.36 4.61 6.33
CA LEU A 784 -1.43 4.43 7.44
C LEU A 784 -0.61 5.70 7.72
N LEU A 785 -0.08 6.34 6.66
CA LEU A 785 0.66 7.61 6.77
C LEU A 785 -0.20 8.75 7.34
N ASN A 786 -1.51 8.67 7.15
CA ASN A 786 -2.48 9.67 7.61
C ASN A 786 -3.09 9.34 8.98
N ASP A 787 -2.75 8.21 9.61
CA ASP A 787 -3.23 7.86 10.95
C ASP A 787 -2.46 8.65 12.02
N GLY A 788 -3.05 9.79 12.44
CA GLY A 788 -2.48 10.67 13.46
C GLY A 788 -2.35 10.07 14.86
N ALA A 789 -2.87 8.86 15.11
CA ALA A 789 -2.66 8.14 16.36
C ALA A 789 -1.31 7.38 16.38
N LEU A 790 -0.73 7.08 15.21
CA LEU A 790 0.52 6.34 15.09
C LEU A 790 1.71 7.31 15.09
N LYS A 791 2.47 7.31 16.18
CA LYS A 791 3.79 7.97 16.20
C LYS A 791 4.78 7.08 15.45
N MET A 792 5.09 7.46 14.22
CA MET A 792 6.08 6.78 13.38
C MET A 792 7.46 7.44 13.48
N ASP A 793 8.50 6.61 13.48
CA ASP A 793 9.87 7.07 13.27
C ASP A 793 10.01 7.75 11.88
N PRO A 794 10.74 8.88 11.76
CA PRO A 794 10.90 9.58 10.49
C PRO A 794 11.44 8.72 9.34
N THR A 795 12.39 7.83 9.63
CA THR A 795 13.00 6.93 8.64
C THR A 795 11.99 5.89 8.15
N VAL A 796 11.19 5.37 9.08
CA VAL A 796 10.08 4.44 8.76
C VAL A 796 9.04 5.13 7.88
N LYS A 797 8.68 6.37 8.21
CA LYS A 797 7.75 7.17 7.44
C LYS A 797 8.24 7.39 6.01
N GLU A 798 9.50 7.80 5.84
CA GLU A 798 10.11 8.01 4.52
C GLU A 798 10.13 6.72 3.68
N ASN A 799 10.39 5.57 4.31
CA ASN A 799 10.37 4.28 3.61
C ASN A 799 8.96 3.88 3.15
N ILE A 800 7.93 4.17 3.95
CA ILE A 800 6.53 3.94 3.56
C ILE A 800 6.13 4.87 2.42
N GLU A 801 6.54 6.15 2.47
CA GLU A 801 6.31 7.12 1.38
C GLU A 801 6.94 6.64 0.07
N LYS A 802 8.22 6.22 0.08
CA LYS A 802 8.89 5.68 -1.11
C LYS A 802 8.23 4.41 -1.65
N SER A 803 7.78 3.52 -0.75
CA SER A 803 7.09 2.29 -1.12
C SER A 803 5.75 2.58 -1.79
N LYS A 804 4.99 3.54 -1.23
CA LYS A 804 3.75 4.04 -1.80
C LYS A 804 3.99 4.61 -3.19
N ASP A 805 4.98 5.48 -3.36
CA ASP A 805 5.29 6.10 -4.65
C ASP A 805 5.66 5.07 -5.72
N THR A 806 6.40 4.03 -5.34
CA THR A 806 6.73 2.93 -6.26
C THR A 806 5.48 2.14 -6.66
N LEU A 807 4.58 1.86 -5.72
CA LEU A 807 3.32 1.18 -6.00
C LEU A 807 2.37 2.02 -6.87
N ASP A 808 2.35 3.34 -6.70
CA ASP A 808 1.59 4.23 -7.56
C ASP A 808 2.07 4.12 -9.02
N GLN A 809 3.40 4.11 -9.22
CA GLN A 809 3.98 3.90 -10.55
C GLN A 809 3.65 2.52 -11.14
N LEU A 810 3.68 1.47 -10.33
CA LEU A 810 3.30 0.12 -10.76
C LEU A 810 1.80 0.00 -11.08
N ALA A 811 0.95 0.73 -10.36
CA ALA A 811 -0.50 0.73 -10.58
C ALA A 811 -0.91 1.33 -11.94
N ASP A 812 -0.05 2.14 -12.55
CA ASP A 812 -0.27 2.71 -13.88
C ASP A 812 0.14 1.76 -15.02
N LEU A 813 0.76 0.61 -14.71
CA LEU A 813 1.25 -0.34 -15.71
C LEU A 813 0.24 -1.47 -15.95
N ASP A 814 0.09 -1.85 -17.23
CA ASP A 814 -0.62 -3.06 -17.61
C ASP A 814 0.34 -4.26 -17.59
N LEU A 815 0.42 -4.90 -16.42
CA LEU A 815 1.24 -6.09 -16.19
C LEU A 815 0.46 -7.40 -16.43
N GLY A 816 -0.72 -7.32 -17.05
CA GLY A 816 -1.62 -8.44 -17.31
C GLY A 816 -1.34 -9.16 -18.63
N PHE A 817 -0.08 -9.37 -19.03
CA PHE A 817 0.29 -9.86 -20.37
C PHE A 817 -0.55 -11.04 -20.91
N ALA A 818 -0.84 -12.04 -20.07
CA ALA A 818 -1.65 -13.19 -20.44
C ALA A 818 -3.04 -12.84 -21.02
N SER A 819 -3.68 -11.74 -20.57
CA SER A 819 -5.01 -11.32 -21.08
C SER A 819 -4.98 -10.76 -22.50
N HIS A 820 -3.80 -10.52 -23.06
CA HIS A 820 -3.61 -9.92 -24.39
C HIS A 820 -2.97 -10.86 -25.41
N THR A 821 -2.86 -12.15 -25.09
CA THR A 821 -2.22 -13.18 -25.94
C THR A 821 -2.76 -13.20 -27.37
N THR A 822 -4.08 -13.10 -27.55
CA THR A 822 -4.71 -13.09 -28.88
C THR A 822 -4.28 -11.88 -29.72
N GLN A 823 -4.17 -10.71 -29.09
CA GLN A 823 -3.70 -9.49 -29.75
C GLN A 823 -2.23 -9.64 -30.16
N PHE A 824 -1.38 -10.12 -29.26
CA PHE A 824 0.05 -10.33 -29.55
C PHE A 824 0.26 -11.29 -30.73
N GLN A 825 -0.47 -12.41 -30.75
CA GLN A 825 -0.38 -13.41 -31.82
C GLN A 825 -0.89 -12.88 -33.17
N SER A 826 -1.85 -11.96 -33.15
CA SER A 826 -2.44 -11.37 -34.36
C SER A 826 -1.63 -10.19 -34.91
N ALA A 827 -0.73 -9.62 -34.12
CA ALA A 827 0.03 -8.42 -34.47
C ALA A 827 0.76 -8.52 -35.82
N PRO A 828 1.48 -9.60 -36.19
CA PRO A 828 2.22 -9.66 -37.46
C PRO A 828 1.31 -9.49 -38.69
N GLY A 829 0.14 -10.15 -38.68
CA GLY A 829 -0.84 -10.06 -39.76
C GLY A 829 -1.45 -8.66 -39.85
N VAL A 830 -1.86 -8.09 -38.70
CA VAL A 830 -2.49 -6.77 -38.64
C VAL A 830 -1.52 -5.64 -39.06
N PHE A 831 -0.25 -5.72 -38.66
CA PHE A 831 0.77 -4.76 -39.11
C PHE A 831 1.02 -4.88 -40.63
N SER A 832 1.00 -6.09 -41.18
CA SER A 832 1.13 -6.31 -42.63
C SER A 832 -0.07 -5.74 -43.40
N ASP A 833 -1.28 -5.89 -42.88
CA ASP A 833 -2.49 -5.28 -43.44
C ASP A 833 -2.41 -3.75 -43.44
N LEU A 834 -1.93 -3.16 -42.34
CA LEU A 834 -1.69 -1.72 -42.25
C LEU A 834 -0.69 -1.26 -43.31
N GLN A 835 0.43 -1.98 -43.48
CA GLN A 835 1.42 -1.67 -44.50
C GLN A 835 0.79 -1.65 -45.90
N ASN A 836 0.01 -2.68 -46.23
CA ASN A 836 -0.67 -2.81 -47.52
C ASN A 836 -1.63 -1.65 -47.77
N PHE A 837 -2.36 -1.22 -46.73
CA PHE A 837 -3.24 -0.06 -46.80
C PHE A 837 -2.46 1.24 -47.03
N LEU A 838 -1.46 1.53 -46.19
CA LEU A 838 -0.64 2.75 -46.31
C LEU A 838 0.07 2.84 -47.65
N THR A 839 0.53 1.70 -48.18
CA THR A 839 1.18 1.63 -49.49
C THR A 839 0.24 2.13 -50.59
N LYS A 840 -1.02 1.70 -50.57
CA LYS A 840 -2.04 2.12 -51.54
C LYS A 840 -2.44 3.58 -51.33
N LEU A 841 -2.67 3.97 -50.08
CA LEU A 841 -3.10 5.32 -49.71
C LEU A 841 -2.09 6.39 -50.17
N LEU A 842 -0.79 6.16 -49.93
CA LEU A 842 0.27 7.11 -50.26
C LEU A 842 0.56 7.23 -51.77
N GLN A 843 0.04 6.30 -52.58
CA GLN A 843 0.11 6.34 -54.05
C GLN A 843 -1.06 7.08 -54.69
N VAL A 844 -2.12 7.42 -53.94
CA VAL A 844 -3.28 8.12 -54.48
C VAL A 844 -2.91 9.56 -54.90
N PRO A 845 -3.11 9.95 -56.17
CA PRO A 845 -2.95 11.35 -56.58
C PRO A 845 -4.02 12.21 -55.90
N MET A 846 -3.59 13.15 -55.05
CA MET A 846 -4.50 14.09 -54.39
C MET A 846 -4.63 15.35 -55.24
N SER A 847 -5.87 15.79 -55.52
CA SER A 847 -6.10 17.11 -56.10
C SER A 847 -5.82 18.21 -55.04
N PRO A 848 -5.20 19.35 -55.40
CA PRO A 848 -5.05 20.48 -54.49
C PRO A 848 -6.42 20.94 -53.96
N ARG A 849 -6.49 21.25 -52.66
CA ARG A 849 -7.69 21.78 -52.00
C ARG A 849 -8.16 23.02 -52.76
N GLN A 850 -9.32 22.97 -53.44
CA GLN A 850 -9.93 24.19 -53.96
C GLN A 850 -10.35 25.06 -52.76
N PRO A 851 -9.97 26.35 -52.72
CA PRO A 851 -10.45 27.26 -51.69
C PRO A 851 -11.98 27.29 -51.73
N SER A 852 -12.62 27.03 -50.59
CA SER A 852 -14.05 27.19 -50.44
C SER A 852 -14.41 28.66 -50.67
N GLY A 853 -15.08 28.91 -51.81
CA GLY A 853 -15.92 30.07 -52.09
C GLY A 853 -15.38 31.45 -51.70
N GLN A 854 -14.66 32.09 -52.62
CA GLN A 854 -14.90 33.52 -52.82
C GLN A 854 -16.35 33.67 -53.26
N VAL A 855 -17.18 34.24 -52.39
CA VAL A 855 -18.49 34.77 -52.77
C VAL A 855 -18.26 35.78 -53.88
N PRO A 856 -18.85 35.63 -55.08
CA PRO A 856 -18.80 36.68 -56.07
C PRO A 856 -19.75 37.80 -55.67
N GLY A 857 -19.19 38.98 -55.39
CA GLY A 857 -19.80 40.31 -55.57
C GLY A 857 -21.04 40.63 -54.76
#